data_AF-A0A1F7I049-F1
#
_entry.id   AF-A0A1F7I049-F1
#
_cell.length_a   1.000
_cell.length_b   1.000
_cell.length_c   1.000
_cell.angle_alpha   90.00
_cell.angle_beta   90.00
_cell.angle_gamma   90.00
#
_symmetry.space_group_name_H-M   'P 1'
#
loop_
_entity.id
_entity.type
_entity.pdbx_description
1 polymer ?
#
loop_
_entity_poly.entity_id
_entity_poly.type
_entity_poly.pdbx_seq_one_letter_code
_entity_poly.pdbx_strand_id
1 'polypeptide(L)'
;MLAVLLIISGIAHGYNMFHYPYYENDEGTYMSQAWSLLTQNKLAPYTYWYDHAPAGWILISLWIKLTGGFFTFGTSVNSGRVIMLLLHLGTTALLFYIAKRLTGRSLPGIIAVLIFSLSPLAIYFQRRVLLDNIMIFWVFLSLAMLLKEKLKLTNIITSAVFFGIAVLTKENAIFFTPAFVYVVYQKAHEHHKNFAIIKWLAVSGLIISFYFLYALLKGEFFPAGFLDQSSHVSLLTTLYDQSKRGSDYLFWNRNSDFYTNLLEWLSRDKFTVILGSIAVFINILLSLKKKSLRIPAFFTFLYFLFLISGKLVIDFYIIPLIPLLALNMGVLIDLAIKQISFKKQLIYNCLSLVFLLAISAYLVSFSMVQYTKDETTPQVNTIEWIKNNLASDSYIVIDDSIYLDLHEKRFSGDRIFPNADWAWKVEKDEMLKTKKYNNDWKRVEYIALSHEILRQMRLFKNNFIEKAFINSFPVVEWEKDSTSYFDIDKYLSTNGDWMSIYKVKDKESIALDDSWKFYKENFIISYGRVIDPSNYSTTSEGQSYAMLRAVWQNDKPVFDGVWAWTKDHFQYRIQDKLFSWLWIKDDEDYKLGDSASASDADEDIALTLLFAYKRWGEEKYLIEAKEIINDIWSQEVVLINGHYYLVSGSGASRDDGFLLNPSYFSPATYRIFAQVDENHPWNKLADDSYYLFNKIDKLNNNTMGLSPNWLLIDKETGLISSPGKYFQNKDDIDFYGFDAFRIMWRIAIDAIWFNEPQAYEYLKKVEPFYTKEWITNNNFSAVYSLDGTRKVPYSNISTNVGALSVFTITNKTLATEIFNKLFEKEYNYDLGYWKDKNNYYDQNWAWFGLALYSDNLPNLWEKGNK
;
A
#
# COMPACT_ATOMS: atom_id res chain seq x y z
N MET A 1 -1.63 -36.33 38.45
CA MET A 1 -1.95 -34.89 38.55
C MET A 1 -1.21 -34.07 37.51
N LEU A 2 0.13 -33.96 37.55
CA LEU A 2 0.86 -33.16 36.53
C LEU A 2 0.53 -33.57 35.09
N ALA A 3 0.46 -34.87 34.80
CA ALA A 3 0.05 -35.36 33.47
C ALA A 3 -1.35 -34.87 33.05
N VAL A 4 -2.32 -34.84 33.98
CA VAL A 4 -3.68 -34.32 33.70
C VAL A 4 -3.64 -32.83 33.38
N LEU A 5 -2.86 -32.05 34.14
CA LEU A 5 -2.68 -30.63 33.89
C LEU A 5 -2.02 -30.35 32.53
N LEU A 6 -1.03 -31.16 32.13
CA LEU A 6 -0.40 -31.06 30.81
C LEU A 6 -1.38 -31.40 29.69
N ILE A 7 -2.28 -32.36 29.88
CA ILE A 7 -3.34 -32.66 28.90
C ILE A 7 -4.31 -31.47 28.78
N ILE A 8 -4.78 -30.93 29.90
CA ILE A 8 -5.68 -29.75 29.89
C ILE A 8 -5.01 -28.57 29.18
N SER A 9 -3.77 -28.25 29.56
CA SER A 9 -2.97 -27.19 28.95
C SER A 9 -2.72 -27.43 27.46
N GLY A 10 -2.40 -28.67 27.08
CA GLY A 10 -2.18 -29.06 25.69
C GLY A 10 -3.44 -28.95 24.83
N ILE A 11 -4.61 -29.32 25.36
CA ILE A 11 -5.89 -29.14 24.65
C ILE A 11 -6.21 -27.66 24.53
N ALA A 12 -6.12 -26.89 25.62
CA ALA A 12 -6.43 -25.47 25.63
C ALA A 12 -5.54 -24.66 24.67
N HIS A 13 -4.25 -25.00 24.56
CA HIS A 13 -3.35 -24.27 23.67
C HIS A 13 -3.22 -24.87 22.28
N GLY A 14 -3.46 -26.17 22.11
CA GLY A 14 -3.33 -26.86 20.83
C GLY A 14 -4.61 -26.84 19.98
N TYR A 15 -5.79 -26.85 20.61
CA TYR A 15 -7.05 -26.80 19.87
C TYR A 15 -7.24 -25.44 19.20
N ASN A 16 -7.54 -25.45 17.89
CA ASN A 16 -7.73 -24.26 17.06
C ASN A 16 -6.51 -23.32 16.94
N MET A 17 -5.30 -23.75 17.32
CA MET A 17 -4.12 -22.86 17.36
C MET A 17 -3.63 -22.38 16.00
N PHE A 18 -3.99 -23.09 14.93
CA PHE A 18 -3.64 -22.71 13.55
C PHE A 18 -4.64 -21.73 12.94
N HIS A 19 -5.84 -21.57 13.53
CA HIS A 19 -6.83 -20.60 13.07
C HIS A 19 -6.96 -19.40 14.01
N TYR A 20 -6.52 -19.52 15.27
CA TYR A 20 -6.55 -18.42 16.21
C TYR A 20 -5.29 -18.36 17.10
N PRO A 21 -4.70 -17.16 17.25
CA PRO A 21 -5.12 -15.88 16.66
C PRO A 21 -4.58 -15.66 15.23
N TYR A 22 -4.92 -14.55 14.56
CA TYR A 22 -4.31 -14.14 13.28
C TYR A 22 -2.77 -14.16 13.37
N TYR A 23 -2.05 -14.31 12.27
CA TYR A 23 -0.58 -14.28 12.29
C TYR A 23 -0.06 -12.88 12.56
N GLU A 24 0.74 -12.72 13.60
CA GLU A 24 1.40 -11.46 13.94
C GLU A 24 2.63 -11.20 13.06
N ASN A 25 3.02 -9.92 12.95
CA ASN A 25 4.18 -9.51 12.17
C ASN A 25 5.51 -10.06 12.75
N ASP A 26 5.68 -10.05 14.07
CA ASP A 26 6.86 -10.62 14.72
C ASP A 26 6.95 -12.14 14.52
N GLU A 27 5.81 -12.85 14.41
CA GLU A 27 5.83 -14.29 14.11
C GLU A 27 6.51 -14.54 12.76
N GLY A 28 6.14 -13.76 11.74
CA GLY A 28 6.78 -13.78 10.43
C GLY A 28 8.25 -13.39 10.47
N THR A 29 8.58 -12.35 11.23
CA THR A 29 9.96 -11.86 11.41
C THR A 29 10.87 -12.97 11.95
N TYR A 30 10.51 -13.59 13.08
CA TYR A 30 11.36 -14.60 13.71
C TYR A 30 11.44 -15.89 12.89
N MET A 31 10.35 -16.29 12.21
CA MET A 31 10.39 -17.42 11.27
C MET A 31 11.32 -17.13 10.09
N SER A 32 11.29 -15.91 9.55
CA SER A 32 12.14 -15.49 8.43
C SER A 32 13.62 -15.36 8.83
N GLN A 33 13.91 -14.92 10.06
CA GLN A 33 15.27 -14.91 10.63
C GLN A 33 15.81 -16.34 10.82
N ALA A 34 14.98 -17.26 11.32
CA ALA A 34 15.34 -18.68 11.41
C ALA A 34 15.61 -19.28 10.02
N TRP A 35 14.81 -18.92 9.01
CA TRP A 35 15.03 -19.31 7.61
C TRP A 35 16.34 -18.78 7.06
N SER A 36 16.64 -17.50 7.26
CA SER A 36 17.90 -16.89 6.82
C SER A 36 19.13 -17.58 7.43
N LEU A 37 19.04 -18.00 8.70
CA LEU A 37 20.11 -18.76 9.34
C LEU A 37 20.36 -20.12 8.67
N LEU A 38 19.29 -20.84 8.31
CA LEU A 38 19.39 -22.18 7.71
C LEU A 38 19.75 -22.14 6.22
N THR A 39 19.33 -21.11 5.49
CA THR A 39 19.43 -21.09 4.02
C THR A 39 20.46 -20.10 3.50
N GLN A 40 20.68 -18.97 4.20
CA GLN A 40 21.55 -17.89 3.74
C GLN A 40 22.84 -17.72 4.57
N ASN A 41 22.99 -18.45 5.68
CA ASN A 41 24.07 -18.27 6.66
C ASN A 41 24.14 -16.82 7.22
N LYS A 42 22.99 -16.18 7.41
CA LYS A 42 22.85 -14.82 7.98
C LYS A 42 21.89 -14.85 9.17
N LEU A 43 21.96 -13.84 10.04
CA LEU A 43 21.05 -13.73 11.20
C LEU A 43 19.64 -13.24 10.84
N ALA A 44 19.48 -12.54 9.71
CA ALA A 44 18.22 -12.01 9.21
C ALA A 44 18.21 -12.01 7.67
N PRO A 45 17.04 -12.03 7.01
CA PRO A 45 16.95 -11.96 5.54
C PRO A 45 17.35 -10.58 5.00
N TYR A 46 17.17 -9.53 5.81
CA TYR A 46 17.61 -8.16 5.54
C TYR A 46 18.82 -7.79 6.42
N THR A 47 19.21 -6.52 6.36
CA THR A 47 20.22 -5.96 7.27
C THR A 47 19.80 -6.18 8.74
N TYR A 48 20.67 -6.82 9.51
CA TYR A 48 20.44 -7.11 10.93
C TYR A 48 20.85 -5.90 11.78
N TRP A 49 19.88 -5.29 12.46
CA TRP A 49 20.06 -4.00 13.15
C TRP A 49 20.20 -4.13 14.67
N TYR A 50 20.53 -5.32 15.17
CA TYR A 50 20.71 -5.57 16.60
C TYR A 50 19.45 -5.24 17.45
N ASP A 51 18.27 -5.36 16.82
CA ASP A 51 16.96 -5.13 17.43
C ASP A 51 16.67 -6.13 18.56
N HIS A 52 17.00 -7.40 18.34
CA HIS A 52 16.95 -8.46 19.36
C HIS A 52 18.18 -9.36 19.27
N ALA A 53 18.54 -10.02 20.38
CA ALA A 53 19.60 -11.03 20.38
C ALA A 53 19.12 -12.36 19.75
N PRO A 54 20.00 -13.15 19.10
CA PRO A 54 19.57 -14.19 18.16
C PRO A 54 19.18 -15.55 18.77
N ALA A 55 19.29 -15.75 20.09
CA ALA A 55 19.13 -17.10 20.65
C ALA A 55 17.72 -17.68 20.44
N GLY A 56 16.70 -16.84 20.35
CA GLY A 56 15.33 -17.30 20.14
C GLY A 56 15.09 -17.89 18.74
N TRP A 57 15.46 -17.19 17.67
CA TRP A 57 15.29 -17.74 16.32
C TRP A 57 16.35 -18.79 15.97
N ILE A 58 17.51 -18.81 16.66
CA ILE A 58 18.40 -19.98 16.62
C ILE A 58 17.66 -21.22 17.14
N LEU A 59 16.93 -21.13 18.26
CA LEU A 59 16.12 -22.26 18.75
C LEU A 59 15.04 -22.67 17.74
N ILE A 60 14.35 -21.70 17.12
CA ILE A 60 13.36 -21.97 16.06
C ILE A 60 14.02 -22.70 14.88
N SER A 61 15.20 -22.27 14.45
CA SER A 61 15.93 -22.92 13.34
C SER A 61 16.27 -24.39 13.64
N LEU A 62 16.66 -24.70 14.88
CA LEU A 62 16.94 -26.06 15.32
C LEU A 62 15.68 -26.91 15.29
N TRP A 63 14.55 -26.37 15.74
CA TRP A 63 13.25 -27.03 15.69
C TRP A 63 12.81 -27.34 14.26
N ILE A 64 12.95 -26.40 13.34
CA ILE A 64 12.60 -26.60 11.93
C ILE A 64 13.48 -27.70 11.30
N LYS A 65 14.78 -27.69 11.60
CA LYS A 65 15.69 -28.76 11.15
C LYS A 65 15.32 -30.13 11.71
N LEU A 66 14.83 -30.19 12.96
CA LEU A 66 14.40 -31.44 13.60
C LEU A 66 13.06 -31.96 13.08
N THR A 67 12.16 -31.08 12.62
CA THR A 67 10.79 -31.44 12.22
C THR A 67 10.58 -31.57 10.72
N GLY A 68 11.62 -31.36 9.91
CA GLY A 68 11.59 -31.67 8.48
C GLY A 68 11.28 -30.49 7.56
N GLY A 69 11.23 -29.25 8.07
CA GLY A 69 11.12 -28.04 7.25
C GLY A 69 10.10 -27.01 7.75
N PHE A 70 10.05 -25.87 7.07
CA PHE A 70 9.20 -24.73 7.46
C PHE A 70 7.70 -25.02 7.28
N PHE A 71 7.34 -25.93 6.38
CA PHE A 71 5.95 -26.19 6.02
C PHE A 71 5.41 -27.53 6.56
N THR A 72 6.11 -28.16 7.52
CA THR A 72 5.70 -29.44 8.12
C THR A 72 4.28 -29.40 8.69
N PHE A 73 3.86 -28.25 9.22
CA PHE A 73 2.55 -28.07 9.85
C PHE A 73 1.65 -27.07 9.10
N GLY A 74 1.77 -27.00 7.77
CA GLY A 74 1.00 -26.09 6.92
C GLY A 74 1.80 -24.85 6.56
N THR A 75 1.36 -23.67 7.00
CA THR A 75 2.10 -22.41 6.80
C THR A 75 3.40 -22.39 7.58
N SER A 76 4.31 -21.48 7.19
CA SER A 76 5.59 -21.34 7.89
C SER A 76 5.40 -20.99 9.38
N VAL A 77 4.49 -20.06 9.68
CA VAL A 77 4.18 -19.64 11.06
C VAL A 77 3.59 -20.78 11.89
N ASN A 78 2.72 -21.62 11.30
CA ASN A 78 2.16 -22.77 12.01
C ASN A 78 3.24 -23.72 12.55
N SER A 79 4.29 -23.96 11.77
CA SER A 79 5.43 -24.78 12.23
C SER A 79 6.14 -24.16 13.45
N GLY A 80 6.21 -22.83 13.52
CA GLY A 80 6.67 -22.10 14.70
C GLY A 80 5.71 -22.21 15.88
N ARG A 81 4.39 -22.14 15.66
CA ARG A 81 3.39 -22.26 16.75
C ARG A 81 3.45 -23.61 17.46
N VAL A 82 3.86 -24.68 16.77
CA VAL A 82 4.04 -26.00 17.41
C VAL A 82 5.16 -25.98 18.46
N ILE A 83 6.31 -25.32 18.22
CA ILE A 83 7.33 -25.19 19.27
C ILE A 83 6.82 -24.33 20.43
N MET A 84 6.00 -23.30 20.17
CA MET A 84 5.40 -22.50 21.23
C MET A 84 4.48 -23.33 22.12
N LEU A 85 3.69 -24.25 21.55
CA LEU A 85 2.90 -25.22 22.32
C LEU A 85 3.78 -26.10 23.22
N LEU A 86 4.91 -26.61 22.71
CA LEU A 86 5.84 -27.43 23.50
C LEU A 86 6.49 -26.64 24.63
N LEU A 87 6.89 -25.39 24.37
CA LEU A 87 7.46 -24.49 25.37
C LEU A 87 6.42 -24.08 26.42
N HIS A 88 5.16 -23.89 26.01
CA HIS A 88 4.05 -23.65 26.92
C HIS A 88 3.84 -24.85 27.86
N LEU A 89 3.80 -26.08 27.34
CA LEU A 89 3.71 -27.31 28.15
C LEU A 89 4.91 -27.46 29.10
N GLY A 90 6.11 -27.14 28.62
CA GLY A 90 7.32 -27.11 29.45
C GLY A 90 7.21 -26.09 30.59
N THR A 91 6.75 -24.87 30.28
CA THR A 91 6.52 -23.80 31.25
C THR A 91 5.43 -24.19 32.25
N THR A 92 4.37 -24.86 31.82
CA THR A 92 3.33 -25.43 32.68
C THR A 92 3.90 -26.45 33.67
N ALA A 93 4.76 -27.36 33.21
CA ALA A 93 5.43 -28.32 34.09
C ALA A 93 6.35 -27.64 35.11
N LEU A 94 7.12 -26.64 34.65
CA LEU A 94 8.01 -25.84 35.50
C LEU A 94 7.23 -25.02 36.52
N LEU A 95 6.12 -24.39 36.13
CA LEU A 95 5.24 -23.60 37.00
C LEU A 95 4.68 -24.47 38.13
N PHE A 96 4.16 -25.66 37.80
CA PHE A 96 3.69 -26.63 38.79
C PHE A 96 4.83 -27.04 39.75
N TYR A 97 6.01 -27.34 39.21
CA TYR A 97 7.18 -27.71 40.00
C TYR A 97 7.63 -26.60 40.95
N ILE A 98 7.76 -25.37 40.44
CA ILE A 98 8.17 -24.18 41.21
C ILE A 98 7.17 -23.92 42.35
N ALA A 99 5.88 -23.88 42.05
CA ALA A 99 4.84 -23.69 43.06
C ALA A 99 4.90 -24.77 44.17
N LYS A 100 5.06 -26.03 43.78
CA LYS A 100 5.20 -27.16 44.71
C LYS A 100 6.47 -27.04 45.56
N ARG A 101 7.59 -26.62 44.98
CA ARG A 101 8.86 -26.43 45.71
C ARG A 101 8.84 -25.26 46.68
N LEU A 102 8.14 -24.17 46.33
CA LEU A 102 8.03 -22.99 47.19
C LEU A 102 7.11 -23.23 48.40
N THR A 103 6.06 -24.03 48.23
CA THR A 103 4.99 -24.19 49.23
C THR A 103 4.99 -25.53 49.94
N GLY A 104 5.67 -26.55 49.39
CA GLY A 104 5.61 -27.93 49.85
C GLY A 104 4.30 -28.66 49.50
N ARG A 105 3.37 -28.03 48.78
CA ARG A 105 2.04 -28.57 48.47
C ARG A 105 1.75 -28.55 46.97
N SER A 106 0.96 -29.51 46.49
CA SER A 106 0.61 -29.58 45.06
C SER A 106 -0.47 -28.58 44.66
N LEU A 107 -1.39 -28.21 45.55
CA LEU A 107 -2.56 -27.37 45.23
C LEU A 107 -2.19 -26.00 44.63
N PRO A 108 -1.22 -25.22 45.17
CA PRO A 108 -0.78 -23.97 44.55
C PRO A 108 -0.37 -24.12 43.09
N GLY A 109 0.31 -25.23 42.76
CA GLY A 109 0.73 -25.52 41.39
C GLY A 109 -0.45 -25.89 40.49
N ILE A 110 -1.43 -26.64 41.01
CA ILE A 110 -2.65 -26.96 40.25
C ILE A 110 -3.40 -25.69 39.90
N ILE A 111 -3.64 -24.81 40.88
CA ILE A 111 -4.36 -23.55 40.68
C ILE A 111 -3.60 -22.64 39.71
N ALA A 112 -2.29 -22.47 39.91
CA ALA A 112 -1.47 -21.62 39.04
C ALA A 112 -1.48 -22.13 37.59
N VAL A 113 -1.37 -23.44 37.37
CA VAL A 113 -1.42 -24.01 36.02
C VAL A 113 -2.78 -23.82 35.36
N LEU A 114 -3.88 -24.05 36.08
CA LEU A 114 -5.21 -23.86 35.51
C LEU A 114 -5.46 -22.40 35.12
N ILE A 115 -5.05 -21.44 35.97
CA ILE A 115 -5.17 -20.02 35.64
C ILE A 115 -4.29 -19.66 34.44
N PHE A 116 -3.04 -20.13 34.43
CA PHE A 116 -2.12 -19.87 33.31
C PHE A 116 -2.61 -20.48 31.99
N SER A 117 -3.09 -21.73 32.00
CA SER A 117 -3.42 -22.47 30.77
C SER A 117 -4.81 -22.15 30.22
N LEU A 118 -5.71 -21.62 31.05
CA LEU A 118 -7.08 -21.27 30.66
C LEU A 118 -7.31 -19.76 30.60
N SER A 119 -6.27 -18.96 30.85
CA SER A 119 -6.33 -17.50 30.71
C SER A 119 -6.54 -17.12 29.24
N PRO A 120 -7.56 -16.30 28.92
CA PRO A 120 -7.74 -15.76 27.58
C PRO A 120 -6.49 -15.05 27.04
N LEU A 121 -5.75 -14.37 27.93
CA LEU A 121 -4.50 -13.69 27.58
C LEU A 121 -3.39 -14.69 27.24
N ALA A 122 -3.28 -15.77 28.01
CA ALA A 122 -2.32 -16.83 27.75
C ALA A 122 -2.62 -17.51 26.42
N ILE A 123 -3.86 -17.90 26.17
CA ILE A 123 -4.26 -18.56 24.92
C ILE A 123 -3.92 -17.68 23.72
N TYR A 124 -4.17 -16.37 23.82
CA TYR A 124 -3.84 -15.42 22.76
C TYR A 124 -2.32 -15.31 22.52
N PHE A 125 -1.52 -15.02 23.55
CA PHE A 125 -0.10 -14.71 23.35
C PHE A 125 0.83 -15.93 23.34
N GLN A 126 0.53 -16.99 24.11
CA GLN A 126 1.39 -18.18 24.22
C GLN A 126 1.32 -19.08 22.97
N ARG A 127 0.31 -18.91 22.12
CA ARG A 127 0.23 -19.60 20.83
C ARG A 127 1.12 -18.98 19.77
N ARG A 128 1.36 -17.65 19.87
CA ARG A 128 2.13 -16.89 18.88
C ARG A 128 3.62 -17.18 19.01
N VAL A 129 4.33 -17.16 17.88
CA VAL A 129 5.80 -17.24 17.81
C VAL A 129 6.41 -15.93 18.31
N LEU A 130 6.53 -15.78 19.62
CA LEU A 130 7.08 -14.59 20.27
C LEU A 130 8.28 -14.97 21.14
N LEU A 131 9.34 -14.17 21.08
CA LEU A 131 10.58 -14.40 21.84
C LEU A 131 10.32 -14.45 23.36
N ASP A 132 9.35 -13.67 23.86
CA ASP A 132 8.97 -13.63 25.26
C ASP A 132 8.48 -15.00 25.78
N ASN A 133 7.80 -15.79 24.94
CA ASN A 133 7.37 -17.16 25.27
C ASN A 133 8.57 -18.10 25.47
N ILE A 134 9.59 -17.96 24.62
CA ILE A 134 10.84 -18.72 24.73
C ILE A 134 11.63 -18.28 25.96
N MET A 135 11.74 -16.96 26.17
CA MET A 135 12.45 -16.38 27.30
C MET A 135 11.86 -16.84 28.64
N ILE A 136 10.54 -16.79 28.82
CA ILE A 136 9.91 -17.14 30.10
C ILE A 136 10.13 -18.62 30.45
N PHE A 137 10.16 -19.51 29.46
CA PHE A 137 10.54 -20.91 29.65
C PHE A 137 11.95 -21.02 30.24
N TRP A 138 12.93 -20.30 29.68
CA TRP A 138 14.31 -20.30 30.20
C TRP A 138 14.43 -19.68 31.60
N VAL A 139 13.68 -18.60 31.88
CA VAL A 139 13.60 -18.00 33.23
C VAL A 139 13.07 -19.02 34.24
N PHE A 140 11.99 -19.72 33.91
CA PHE A 140 11.39 -20.72 34.79
C PHE A 140 12.30 -21.95 34.96
N LEU A 141 12.99 -22.37 33.91
CA LEU A 141 13.95 -23.46 33.98
C LEU A 141 15.14 -23.09 34.87
N SER A 142 15.65 -21.86 34.76
CA SER A 142 16.68 -21.31 35.64
C SER A 142 16.24 -21.31 37.11
N LEU A 143 15.02 -20.81 37.38
CA LEU A 143 14.48 -20.77 38.73
C LEU A 143 14.27 -22.19 39.30
N ALA A 144 13.79 -23.12 38.49
CA ALA A 144 13.61 -24.51 38.89
C ALA A 144 14.92 -25.18 39.32
N MET A 145 16.06 -24.84 38.69
CA MET A 145 17.37 -25.36 39.09
C MET A 145 17.78 -24.87 40.48
N LEU A 146 17.51 -23.61 40.81
CA LEU A 146 17.81 -23.04 42.14
C LEU A 146 16.87 -23.52 43.25
N LEU A 147 15.69 -24.03 42.90
CA LEU A 147 14.69 -24.54 43.84
C LEU A 147 14.79 -26.06 44.10
N LYS A 148 15.82 -26.75 43.60
CA LYS A 148 16.10 -28.15 43.95
C LYS A 148 16.39 -28.29 45.45
N GLU A 149 15.97 -29.41 46.06
CA GLU A 149 16.10 -29.67 47.51
C GLU A 149 17.55 -29.55 48.01
N LYS A 150 18.49 -30.14 47.27
CA LYS A 150 19.93 -30.03 47.54
C LYS A 150 20.55 -29.12 46.48
N LEU A 151 20.83 -27.88 46.85
CA LEU A 151 21.47 -26.92 45.95
C LEU A 151 22.97 -27.26 45.82
N LYS A 152 23.33 -27.85 44.68
CA LYS A 152 24.73 -28.10 44.29
C LYS A 152 25.27 -26.90 43.49
N LEU A 153 26.59 -26.76 43.45
CA LEU A 153 27.24 -25.75 42.61
C LEU A 153 26.86 -25.91 41.12
N THR A 154 26.71 -27.15 40.64
CA THR A 154 26.25 -27.42 39.27
C THR A 154 24.88 -26.81 38.99
N ASN A 155 23.94 -26.84 39.96
CA ASN A 155 22.63 -26.22 39.80
C ASN A 155 22.73 -24.70 39.64
N ILE A 156 23.64 -24.05 40.38
CA ILE A 156 23.89 -22.60 40.30
C ILE A 156 24.44 -22.25 38.92
N ILE A 157 25.45 -22.99 38.45
CA ILE A 157 26.04 -22.79 37.12
C ILE A 157 24.99 -23.02 36.02
N THR A 158 24.22 -24.11 36.07
CA THR A 158 23.17 -24.38 35.08
C THR A 158 22.07 -23.32 35.10
N SER A 159 21.71 -22.79 36.28
CA SER A 159 20.77 -21.68 36.38
C SER A 159 21.32 -20.42 35.71
N ALA A 160 22.60 -20.10 35.94
CA ALA A 160 23.24 -18.94 35.31
C ALA A 160 23.29 -19.07 33.77
N VAL A 161 23.56 -20.27 33.25
CA VAL A 161 23.53 -20.54 31.80
C VAL A 161 22.13 -20.35 31.24
N PHE A 162 21.10 -20.97 31.83
CA PHE A 162 19.72 -20.82 31.37
C PHE A 162 19.25 -19.36 31.44
N PHE A 163 19.65 -18.62 32.47
CA PHE A 163 19.33 -17.19 32.56
C PHE A 163 20.05 -16.37 31.48
N GLY A 164 21.33 -16.65 31.20
CA GLY A 164 22.05 -16.01 30.11
C GLY A 164 21.38 -16.25 28.76
N ILE A 165 20.92 -17.49 28.49
CA ILE A 165 20.14 -17.82 27.28
C ILE A 165 18.81 -17.06 27.26
N ALA A 166 18.13 -16.89 28.40
CA ALA A 166 16.90 -16.10 28.48
C ALA A 166 17.15 -14.65 28.03
N VAL A 167 18.21 -14.01 28.53
CA VAL A 167 18.60 -12.63 28.13
C VAL A 167 18.97 -12.55 26.65
N LEU A 168 19.68 -13.56 26.11
CA LEU A 168 20.00 -13.65 24.68
C LEU A 168 18.81 -14.02 23.79
N THR A 169 17.70 -14.45 24.39
CA THR A 169 16.43 -14.71 23.68
C THR A 169 15.60 -13.44 23.64
N LYS A 170 15.48 -12.75 24.77
CA LYS A 170 14.81 -11.45 24.88
C LYS A 170 15.47 -10.64 26.00
N GLU A 171 15.90 -9.43 25.67
CA GLU A 171 16.66 -8.54 26.54
C GLU A 171 15.95 -8.21 27.86
N ASN A 172 14.60 -8.16 27.85
CA ASN A 172 13.76 -7.90 29.03
C ASN A 172 13.97 -8.93 30.16
N ALA A 173 14.54 -10.10 29.90
CA ALA A 173 14.88 -11.05 30.95
C ALA A 173 15.84 -10.46 31.99
N ILE A 174 16.66 -9.46 31.62
CA ILE A 174 17.67 -8.86 32.49
C ILE A 174 17.04 -8.25 33.76
N PHE A 175 15.79 -7.81 33.71
CA PHE A 175 15.07 -7.24 34.87
C PHE A 175 14.80 -8.28 35.97
N PHE A 176 14.92 -9.57 35.69
CA PHE A 176 14.85 -10.62 36.71
C PHE A 176 16.16 -10.85 37.46
N THR A 177 17.27 -10.23 37.04
CA THR A 177 18.60 -10.41 37.66
C THR A 177 18.58 -10.21 39.18
N PRO A 178 17.98 -9.12 39.75
CA PRO A 178 17.96 -8.93 41.19
C PRO A 178 17.18 -10.03 41.92
N ALA A 179 16.11 -10.57 41.32
CA ALA A 179 15.34 -11.66 41.89
C ALA A 179 16.12 -12.99 41.88
N PHE A 180 16.89 -13.28 40.83
CA PHE A 180 17.78 -14.44 40.82
C PHE A 180 18.89 -14.33 41.86
N VAL A 181 19.56 -13.17 41.95
CA VAL A 181 20.58 -12.93 42.99
C VAL A 181 19.98 -13.13 44.38
N TYR A 182 18.76 -12.66 44.61
CA TYR A 182 18.03 -12.89 45.86
C TYR A 182 17.78 -14.38 46.14
N VAL A 183 17.36 -15.17 45.13
CA VAL A 183 17.14 -16.62 45.29
C VAL A 183 18.45 -17.33 45.61
N VAL A 184 19.54 -17.01 44.91
CA VAL A 184 20.88 -17.58 45.17
C VAL A 184 21.33 -17.24 46.59
N TYR A 185 21.20 -15.97 47.00
CA TYR A 185 21.52 -15.53 48.36
C TYR A 185 20.72 -16.28 49.43
N GLN A 186 19.42 -16.49 49.20
CA GLN A 186 18.53 -17.15 50.15
C GLN A 186 18.80 -18.66 50.25
N LYS A 187 19.18 -19.32 49.15
CA LYS A 187 19.33 -20.78 49.07
C LYS A 187 20.75 -21.28 49.30
N ALA A 188 21.78 -20.45 49.09
CA ALA A 188 23.16 -20.82 49.34
C ALA A 188 23.47 -20.94 50.85
N HIS A 189 24.38 -21.85 51.19
CA HIS A 189 24.88 -22.02 52.55
C HIS A 189 25.54 -20.73 53.05
N GLU A 190 25.42 -20.40 54.34
CA GLU A 190 25.81 -19.08 54.89
C GLU A 190 27.26 -18.67 54.56
N HIS A 191 28.20 -19.60 54.70
CA HIS A 191 29.62 -19.36 54.37
C HIS A 191 29.96 -19.28 52.87
N HIS A 192 29.01 -19.61 51.98
CA HIS A 192 29.26 -19.67 50.53
C HIS A 192 28.36 -18.73 49.71
N LYS A 193 27.58 -17.85 50.34
CA LYS A 193 26.63 -16.95 49.66
C LYS A 193 27.33 -16.05 48.62
N ASN A 194 28.40 -15.37 49.02
CA ASN A 194 29.12 -14.47 48.11
C ASN A 194 29.73 -15.21 46.92
N PHE A 195 30.34 -16.37 47.19
CA PHE A 195 30.91 -17.22 46.14
C PHE A 195 29.84 -17.71 45.15
N ALA A 196 28.68 -18.11 45.64
CA ALA A 196 27.55 -18.53 44.81
C ALA A 196 27.04 -17.39 43.91
N ILE A 197 26.88 -16.19 44.47
CA ILE A 197 26.42 -15.00 43.73
C ILE A 197 27.42 -14.59 42.66
N ILE A 198 28.71 -14.47 43.02
CA ILE A 198 29.77 -14.09 42.08
C ILE A 198 29.84 -15.10 40.93
N LYS A 199 29.79 -16.40 41.23
CA LYS A 199 29.78 -17.43 40.18
C LYS A 199 28.56 -17.34 39.28
N TRP A 200 27.39 -17.13 39.86
CA TRP A 200 26.16 -17.01 39.07
C TRP A 200 26.19 -15.79 38.16
N LEU A 201 26.64 -14.63 38.66
CA LEU A 201 26.80 -13.40 37.86
C LEU A 201 27.88 -13.55 36.79
N ALA A 202 29.03 -14.15 37.12
CA ALA A 202 30.11 -14.34 36.16
C ALA A 202 29.71 -15.27 35.02
N VAL A 203 29.05 -16.39 35.30
CA VAL A 203 28.61 -17.34 34.27
C VAL A 203 27.51 -16.75 33.40
N SER A 204 26.49 -16.12 34.00
CA SER A 204 25.40 -15.50 33.23
C SER A 204 25.93 -14.33 32.38
N GLY A 205 26.79 -13.48 32.94
CA GLY A 205 27.46 -12.40 32.24
C GLY A 205 28.34 -12.88 31.08
N LEU A 206 29.06 -13.99 31.25
CA LEU A 206 29.86 -14.59 30.18
C LEU A 206 28.97 -15.05 29.01
N ILE A 207 27.85 -15.70 29.29
CA ILE A 207 26.91 -16.10 28.22
C ILE A 207 26.36 -14.85 27.51
N ILE A 208 25.90 -13.85 28.25
CA ILE A 208 25.37 -12.60 27.69
C ILE A 208 26.42 -11.87 26.83
N SER A 209 27.70 -11.93 27.23
CA SER A 209 28.80 -11.27 26.53
C SER A 209 29.00 -11.76 25.09
N PHE A 210 28.51 -12.95 24.73
CA PHE A 210 28.61 -13.45 23.35
C PHE A 210 27.91 -12.54 22.34
N TYR A 211 26.83 -11.86 22.73
CA TYR A 211 26.13 -10.93 21.84
C TYR A 211 26.98 -9.68 21.54
N PHE A 212 27.58 -9.12 22.58
CA PHE A 212 28.50 -7.99 22.47
C PHE A 212 29.79 -8.37 21.75
N LEU A 213 30.33 -9.56 22.02
CA LEU A 213 31.49 -10.11 21.33
C LEU A 213 31.21 -10.30 19.84
N TYR A 214 30.02 -10.81 19.47
CA TYR A 214 29.63 -10.95 18.07
C TYR A 214 29.65 -9.60 17.34
N ALA A 215 29.02 -8.57 17.92
CA ALA A 215 29.05 -7.22 17.35
C ALA A 215 30.47 -6.67 17.24
N LEU A 216 31.32 -6.91 18.25
CA LEU A 216 32.71 -6.48 18.26
C LEU A 216 33.53 -7.17 17.16
N LEU A 217 33.37 -8.49 16.99
CA LEU A 217 34.05 -9.25 15.94
C LEU A 217 33.59 -8.86 14.52
N LYS A 218 32.36 -8.33 14.39
CA LYS A 218 31.85 -7.77 13.14
C LYS A 218 32.30 -6.34 12.87
N GLY A 219 32.94 -5.67 13.83
CA GLY A 219 33.22 -4.23 13.76
C GLY A 219 31.98 -3.35 13.97
N GLU A 220 30.83 -3.94 14.30
CA GLU A 220 29.52 -3.29 14.42
C GLU A 220 29.17 -2.98 15.89
N PHE A 221 30.14 -3.05 16.81
CA PHE A 221 29.91 -2.70 18.22
C PHE A 221 29.80 -1.19 18.41
N PHE A 222 30.70 -0.42 17.81
CA PHE A 222 30.74 1.03 17.91
C PHE A 222 29.96 1.71 16.77
N PRO A 223 29.48 2.95 16.97
CA PRO A 223 28.89 3.73 15.88
C PRO A 223 29.86 3.95 14.73
N ALA A 224 29.33 4.04 13.51
CA ALA A 224 30.09 4.49 12.35
C ALA A 224 30.76 5.85 12.64
N GLY A 225 32.01 6.01 12.19
CA GLY A 225 32.87 7.16 12.46
C GLY A 225 33.68 7.09 13.76
N PHE A 226 33.43 6.12 14.64
CA PHE A 226 34.20 5.99 15.89
C PHE A 226 35.59 5.37 15.68
N LEU A 227 35.66 4.25 14.94
CA LEU A 227 36.91 3.56 14.57
C LEU A 227 37.08 3.35 13.07
N ASP A 228 35.98 3.32 12.33
CA ASP A 228 35.91 3.17 10.88
C ASP A 228 34.95 4.22 10.33
N GLN A 229 35.25 4.79 9.15
CA GLN A 229 34.41 5.77 8.48
C GLN A 229 33.34 5.13 7.59
N SER A 230 33.36 3.81 7.39
CA SER A 230 32.34 3.12 6.60
C SER A 230 30.95 3.19 7.25
N SER A 231 29.90 3.34 6.44
CA SER A 231 28.52 3.35 6.94
C SER A 231 28.09 1.93 7.28
N HIS A 232 27.78 1.68 8.55
CA HIS A 232 27.32 0.39 9.04
C HIS A 232 26.41 0.55 10.26
N VAL A 233 25.74 -0.55 10.61
CA VAL A 233 24.87 -0.63 11.79
C VAL A 233 25.71 -0.77 13.07
N SER A 234 25.14 -0.39 14.21
CA SER A 234 25.88 -0.35 15.48
C SER A 234 25.02 -0.83 16.64
N LEU A 235 25.52 -1.80 17.40
CA LEU A 235 24.87 -2.30 18.61
C LEU A 235 24.68 -1.18 19.65
N LEU A 236 25.71 -0.34 19.88
CA LEU A 236 25.61 0.75 20.84
C LEU A 236 24.59 1.81 20.41
N THR A 237 24.51 2.10 19.11
CA THR A 237 23.52 3.03 18.57
C THR A 237 22.12 2.45 18.75
N THR A 238 21.91 1.18 18.41
CA THR A 238 20.62 0.52 18.59
C THR A 238 20.20 0.51 20.06
N LEU A 239 21.10 0.15 20.99
CA LEU A 239 20.78 0.17 22.43
C LEU A 239 20.40 1.56 22.92
N TYR A 240 21.11 2.59 22.44
CA TYR A 240 20.78 3.98 22.74
C TYR A 240 19.41 4.38 22.20
N ASP A 241 19.12 4.06 20.94
CA ASP A 241 17.83 4.37 20.32
C ASP A 241 16.67 3.62 20.99
N GLN A 242 16.85 2.33 21.30
CA GLN A 242 15.87 1.53 22.05
C GLN A 242 15.59 2.13 23.44
N SER A 243 16.62 2.63 24.13
CA SER A 243 16.45 3.27 25.45
C SER A 243 15.63 4.56 25.44
N LYS A 244 15.56 5.22 24.27
CA LYS A 244 14.77 6.44 24.06
C LYS A 244 13.35 6.18 23.59
N ARG A 245 13.00 4.95 23.22
CA ARG A 245 11.67 4.64 22.70
C ARG A 245 10.59 4.70 23.80
N GLY A 246 9.39 5.02 23.35
CA GLY A 246 8.17 5.11 24.16
C GLY A 246 7.83 6.53 24.57
N SER A 247 6.77 6.67 25.36
CA SER A 247 6.33 7.98 25.87
C SER A 247 7.04 8.35 27.17
N ASP A 248 7.43 9.61 27.35
CA ASP A 248 7.91 10.13 28.65
C ASP A 248 6.78 10.40 29.66
N TYR A 249 5.56 9.90 29.39
CA TYR A 249 4.43 10.04 30.30
C TYR A 249 4.52 9.04 31.46
N LEU A 250 4.08 9.48 32.64
CA LEU A 250 3.89 8.62 33.81
C LEU A 250 2.84 7.54 33.50
N PHE A 251 3.01 6.35 34.09
CA PHE A 251 2.24 5.14 33.75
C PHE A 251 0.71 5.27 33.91
N TRP A 252 0.22 6.21 34.73
CA TRP A 252 -1.21 6.46 34.92
C TRP A 252 -1.80 7.46 33.91
N ASN A 253 -0.95 8.09 33.09
CA ASN A 253 -1.41 8.97 32.02
C ASN A 253 -2.03 8.13 30.90
N ARG A 254 -3.19 8.57 30.40
CA ARG A 254 -3.92 7.90 29.32
C ARG A 254 -3.13 7.78 28.01
N ASN A 255 -2.18 8.67 27.80
CA ASN A 255 -1.32 8.68 26.61
C ASN A 255 -0.04 7.85 26.81
N SER A 256 0.16 7.24 27.98
CA SER A 256 1.31 6.36 28.19
C SER A 256 1.10 5.01 27.49
N ASP A 257 2.20 4.45 26.99
CA ASP A 257 2.19 3.12 26.38
C ASP A 257 1.68 2.07 27.37
N PHE A 258 2.09 2.14 28.64
CA PHE A 258 1.62 1.24 29.68
C PHE A 258 0.09 1.30 29.86
N TYR A 259 -0.48 2.50 29.97
CA TYR A 259 -1.93 2.63 30.20
C TYR A 259 -2.73 2.11 29.01
N THR A 260 -2.29 2.40 27.79
CA THR A 260 -2.93 1.92 26.56
C THR A 260 -2.93 0.39 26.52
N ASN A 261 -1.77 -0.23 26.77
CA ASN A 261 -1.67 -1.69 26.80
C ASN A 261 -2.39 -2.32 28.00
N LEU A 262 -2.44 -1.65 29.15
CA LEU A 262 -3.21 -2.11 30.31
C LEU A 262 -4.71 -2.22 29.97
N LEU A 263 -5.27 -1.24 29.24
CA LEU A 263 -6.65 -1.32 28.78
C LEU A 263 -6.86 -2.49 27.82
N GLU A 264 -5.90 -2.77 26.94
CA GLU A 264 -5.96 -3.91 26.02
C GLU A 264 -5.83 -5.26 26.74
N TRP A 265 -4.99 -5.36 27.77
CA TRP A 265 -4.92 -6.57 28.59
C TRP A 265 -6.20 -6.78 29.38
N LEU A 266 -6.79 -5.70 29.90
CA LEU A 266 -8.06 -5.74 30.61
C LEU A 266 -9.25 -6.00 29.69
N SER A 267 -9.22 -5.61 28.41
CA SER A 267 -10.28 -5.94 27.46
C SER A 267 -10.35 -7.45 27.21
N ARG A 268 -9.18 -8.12 27.21
CA ARG A 268 -9.02 -9.56 26.95
C ARG A 268 -9.16 -10.45 28.18
N ASP A 269 -8.54 -10.08 29.31
CA ASP A 269 -8.54 -10.89 30.54
C ASP A 269 -8.47 -10.04 31.82
N LYS A 270 -9.63 -9.54 32.26
CA LYS A 270 -9.76 -8.81 33.53
C LYS A 270 -9.38 -9.68 34.73
N PHE A 271 -9.70 -10.97 34.69
CA PHE A 271 -9.54 -11.87 35.82
C PHE A 271 -8.06 -12.02 36.19
N THR A 272 -7.23 -12.43 35.23
CA THR A 272 -5.81 -12.70 35.47
C THR A 272 -5.05 -11.42 35.79
N VAL A 273 -5.36 -10.32 35.09
CA VAL A 273 -4.66 -9.04 35.28
C VAL A 273 -5.02 -8.41 36.64
N ILE A 274 -6.31 -8.26 36.96
CA ILE A 274 -6.74 -7.57 38.20
C ILE A 274 -6.46 -8.44 39.43
N LEU A 275 -6.98 -9.67 39.47
CA LEU A 275 -6.84 -10.52 40.65
C LEU A 275 -5.41 -11.01 40.83
N GLY A 276 -4.67 -11.20 39.73
CA GLY A 276 -3.23 -11.43 39.78
C GLY A 276 -2.50 -10.28 40.44
N SER A 277 -2.76 -9.05 40.02
CA SER A 277 -2.11 -7.86 40.58
C SER A 277 -2.44 -7.66 42.07
N ILE A 278 -3.71 -7.87 42.44
CA ILE A 278 -4.14 -7.87 43.85
C ILE A 278 -3.40 -8.97 44.64
N ALA A 279 -3.29 -10.17 44.08
CA ALA A 279 -2.59 -11.27 44.72
C ALA A 279 -1.10 -10.97 44.94
N VAL A 280 -0.45 -10.31 43.99
CA VAL A 280 0.93 -9.83 44.13
C VAL A 280 1.03 -8.84 45.29
N PHE A 281 0.17 -7.82 45.34
CA PHE A 281 0.18 -6.81 46.41
C PHE A 281 0.00 -7.45 47.81
N ILE A 282 -0.99 -8.33 47.96
CA ILE A 282 -1.22 -9.06 49.21
C ILE A 282 -0.01 -9.95 49.54
N ASN A 283 0.54 -10.66 48.56
CA ASN A 283 1.71 -11.51 48.77
C ASN A 283 2.94 -10.70 49.20
N ILE A 284 3.17 -9.50 48.66
CA ILE A 284 4.25 -8.60 49.11
C ILE A 284 4.10 -8.31 50.60
N LEU A 285 2.91 -7.89 51.05
CA LEU A 285 2.64 -7.59 52.47
C LEU A 285 2.81 -8.83 53.36
N LEU A 286 2.26 -9.97 52.94
CA LEU A 286 2.34 -11.22 53.69
C LEU A 286 3.75 -11.84 53.67
N SER A 287 4.59 -11.50 52.68
CA SER A 287 5.94 -12.04 52.50
C SER A 287 6.89 -11.68 53.64
N LEU A 288 6.60 -10.60 54.36
CA LEU A 288 7.29 -10.21 55.58
C LEU A 288 7.26 -11.35 56.60
N LYS A 289 6.10 -12.00 56.75
CA LYS A 289 5.87 -13.12 57.69
C LYS A 289 6.05 -14.50 57.04
N LYS A 290 5.66 -14.67 55.77
CA LYS A 290 5.67 -15.97 55.08
C LYS A 290 6.73 -15.99 53.97
N LYS A 291 7.86 -16.67 54.23
CA LYS A 291 8.99 -16.77 53.29
C LYS A 291 8.63 -17.38 51.92
N SER A 292 7.65 -18.28 51.87
CA SER A 292 7.20 -18.92 50.61
C SER A 292 6.60 -17.94 49.60
N LEU A 293 6.21 -16.73 50.02
CA LEU A 293 5.63 -15.70 49.16
C LEU A 293 6.69 -14.77 48.56
N ARG A 294 7.90 -14.73 49.11
CA ARG A 294 8.92 -13.73 48.73
C ARG A 294 9.36 -13.86 47.29
N ILE A 295 9.68 -15.08 46.86
CA ILE A 295 10.16 -15.36 45.49
C ILE A 295 9.10 -14.99 44.44
N PRO A 296 7.85 -15.53 44.47
CA PRO A 296 6.87 -15.22 43.43
C PRO A 296 6.47 -13.74 43.43
N ALA A 297 6.34 -13.11 44.60
CA ALA A 297 6.04 -11.69 44.69
C ALA A 297 7.18 -10.83 44.12
N PHE A 298 8.43 -11.15 44.44
CA PHE A 298 9.58 -10.34 44.03
C PHE A 298 9.86 -10.41 42.53
N PHE A 299 9.78 -11.60 41.92
CA PHE A 299 9.90 -11.74 40.46
C PHE A 299 8.84 -10.89 39.73
N THR A 300 7.59 -10.97 40.18
CA THR A 300 6.48 -10.25 39.55
C THR A 300 6.60 -8.74 39.76
N PHE A 301 6.98 -8.31 40.96
CA PHE A 301 7.15 -6.90 41.30
C PHE A 301 8.25 -6.23 40.47
N LEU A 302 9.42 -6.86 40.31
CA LEU A 302 10.50 -6.29 39.50
C LEU A 302 10.10 -6.10 38.03
N TYR A 303 9.35 -7.06 37.48
CA TYR A 303 8.88 -6.94 36.11
C TYR A 303 7.78 -5.88 35.97
N PHE A 304 6.89 -5.74 36.97
CA PHE A 304 5.96 -4.60 37.02
C PHE A 304 6.69 -3.25 37.04
N LEU A 305 7.76 -3.11 37.83
CA LEU A 305 8.57 -1.88 37.86
C LEU A 305 9.14 -1.53 36.49
N PHE A 306 9.55 -2.53 35.70
CA PHE A 306 9.95 -2.33 34.32
C PHE A 306 8.80 -1.80 33.47
N LEU A 307 7.61 -2.41 33.52
CA LEU A 307 6.46 -1.97 32.71
C LEU A 307 5.97 -0.55 33.06
N ILE A 308 6.02 -0.16 34.35
CA ILE A 308 5.56 1.17 34.77
C ILE A 308 6.64 2.25 34.71
N SER A 309 7.83 1.93 34.19
CA SER A 309 8.98 2.84 34.17
C SER A 309 8.81 4.08 33.27
N GLY A 310 7.72 4.18 32.50
CA GLY A 310 7.46 5.29 31.59
C GLY A 310 8.32 5.23 30.33
N LYS A 311 8.56 4.01 29.83
CA LYS A 311 9.26 3.74 28.56
C LYS A 311 8.39 2.87 27.66
N LEU A 312 8.92 2.47 26.51
CA LEU A 312 8.20 1.65 25.54
C LEU A 312 7.59 0.40 26.20
N VAL A 313 6.27 0.28 26.10
CA VAL A 313 5.52 -0.92 26.43
C VAL A 313 4.71 -1.31 25.21
N ILE A 314 4.84 -2.57 24.79
CA ILE A 314 4.02 -3.15 23.73
C ILE A 314 3.15 -4.26 24.32
N ASP A 315 2.12 -4.67 23.57
CA ASP A 315 1.02 -5.50 24.06
C ASP A 315 1.50 -6.85 24.59
N PHE A 316 2.44 -7.52 23.92
CA PHE A 316 2.94 -8.82 24.37
C PHE A 316 3.97 -8.76 25.51
N TYR A 317 4.36 -7.59 26.01
CA TYR A 317 5.22 -7.49 27.20
C TYR A 317 4.56 -8.04 28.47
N ILE A 318 3.26 -8.31 28.46
CA ILE A 318 2.55 -8.99 29.55
C ILE A 318 2.91 -10.48 29.66
N ILE A 319 3.44 -11.11 28.60
CA ILE A 319 3.73 -12.55 28.55
C ILE A 319 4.43 -13.10 29.81
N PRO A 320 5.52 -12.48 30.30
CA PRO A 320 6.22 -12.99 31.49
C PRO A 320 5.39 -12.85 32.76
N LEU A 321 4.48 -11.87 32.82
CA LEU A 321 3.60 -11.67 33.96
C LEU A 321 2.51 -12.73 34.06
N ILE A 322 1.97 -13.25 32.95
CA ILE A 322 0.84 -14.19 33.00
C ILE A 322 1.12 -15.40 33.92
N PRO A 323 2.21 -16.20 33.74
CA PRO A 323 2.50 -17.32 34.63
C PRO A 323 2.93 -16.88 36.04
N LEU A 324 3.53 -15.69 36.19
CA LEU A 324 3.92 -15.14 37.49
C LEU A 324 2.72 -14.66 38.33
N LEU A 325 1.73 -14.03 37.70
CA LEU A 325 0.45 -13.66 38.29
C LEU A 325 -0.32 -14.92 38.70
N ALA A 326 -0.37 -15.92 37.82
CA ALA A 326 -0.96 -17.22 38.11
C ALA A 326 -0.28 -17.92 39.31
N LEU A 327 1.06 -17.87 39.39
CA LEU A 327 1.81 -18.38 40.54
C LEU A 327 1.45 -17.66 41.84
N ASN A 328 1.37 -16.32 41.82
CA ASN A 328 1.01 -15.53 43.00
C ASN A 328 -0.42 -15.83 43.48
N MET A 329 -1.37 -15.94 42.56
CA MET A 329 -2.74 -16.35 42.88
C MET A 329 -2.78 -17.75 43.48
N GLY A 330 -2.13 -18.73 42.85
CA GLY A 330 -2.12 -20.12 43.32
C GLY A 330 -1.60 -20.25 44.75
N VAL A 331 -0.51 -19.54 45.09
CA VAL A 331 0.04 -19.57 46.45
C VAL A 331 -0.86 -18.82 47.45
N LEU A 332 -1.44 -17.68 47.08
CA LEU A 332 -2.33 -16.92 47.96
C LEU A 332 -3.63 -17.66 48.27
N ILE A 333 -4.27 -18.23 47.24
CA ILE A 333 -5.54 -18.96 47.38
C ILE A 333 -5.35 -20.19 48.28
N ASP A 334 -4.25 -20.93 48.12
CA ASP A 334 -3.94 -22.06 48.99
C ASP A 334 -3.70 -21.64 50.46
N LEU A 335 -3.15 -20.45 50.69
CA LEU A 335 -3.06 -19.88 52.03
C LEU A 335 -4.43 -19.52 52.60
N ALA A 336 -5.32 -18.94 51.79
CA ALA A 336 -6.68 -18.59 52.18
C ALA A 336 -7.52 -19.83 52.50
N ILE A 337 -7.52 -20.85 51.64
CA ILE A 337 -8.23 -22.13 51.87
C ILE A 337 -7.71 -22.81 53.13
N LYS A 338 -6.39 -22.78 53.39
CA LYS A 338 -5.83 -23.33 54.63
C LYS A 338 -6.33 -22.60 55.87
N GLN A 339 -6.54 -21.28 55.77
CA GLN A 339 -7.04 -20.47 56.88
C GLN A 339 -8.54 -20.71 57.12
N ILE A 340 -9.35 -20.77 56.06
CA ILE A 340 -10.80 -21.00 56.12
C ILE A 340 -11.14 -22.44 56.52
N SER A 341 -10.31 -23.42 56.14
CA SER A 341 -10.53 -24.83 56.50
C SER A 341 -10.28 -25.14 57.97
N PHE A 342 -9.84 -24.16 58.78
CA PHE A 342 -9.48 -24.34 60.19
C PHE A 342 -8.56 -25.55 60.44
N LYS A 343 -7.65 -25.83 59.49
CA LYS A 343 -6.74 -26.99 59.47
C LYS A 343 -7.44 -28.37 59.36
N LYS A 344 -8.74 -28.43 59.09
CA LYS A 344 -9.47 -29.69 58.83
C LYS A 344 -9.25 -30.14 57.38
N GLN A 345 -8.61 -31.30 57.22
CA GLN A 345 -8.23 -31.82 55.90
C GLN A 345 -9.43 -32.05 54.97
N LEU A 346 -10.56 -32.55 55.49
CA LEU A 346 -11.77 -32.78 54.70
C LEU A 346 -12.31 -31.46 54.13
N ILE A 347 -12.43 -30.42 54.97
CA ILE A 347 -12.90 -29.09 54.55
C ILE A 347 -11.93 -28.48 53.54
N TYR A 348 -10.62 -28.60 53.78
CA TYR A 348 -9.60 -28.15 52.84
C TYR A 348 -9.76 -28.82 51.46
N ASN A 349 -9.93 -30.15 51.42
CA ASN A 349 -10.11 -30.88 50.17
C ASN A 349 -11.40 -30.47 49.45
N CYS A 350 -12.52 -30.34 50.16
CA CYS A 350 -13.80 -29.90 49.58
C CYS A 350 -13.72 -28.49 49.00
N LEU A 351 -13.21 -27.52 49.78
CA LEU A 351 -13.03 -26.14 49.32
C LEU A 351 -12.08 -26.07 48.12
N SER A 352 -11.00 -26.86 48.13
CA SER A 352 -10.07 -26.94 47.01
C SER A 352 -10.75 -27.47 45.75
N LEU A 353 -11.54 -28.54 45.85
CA LEU A 353 -12.25 -29.10 44.71
C LEU A 353 -13.29 -28.13 44.13
N VAL A 354 -14.11 -27.53 44.99
CA VAL A 354 -15.12 -26.53 44.58
C VAL A 354 -14.44 -25.35 43.88
N PHE A 355 -13.34 -24.84 44.45
CA PHE A 355 -12.58 -23.75 43.84
C PHE A 355 -12.04 -24.14 42.46
N LEU A 356 -11.40 -25.31 42.35
CA LEU A 356 -10.83 -25.80 41.09
C LEU A 356 -11.89 -25.97 39.98
N LEU A 357 -13.08 -26.49 40.32
CA LEU A 357 -14.18 -26.62 39.38
C LEU A 357 -14.73 -25.24 38.96
N ALA A 358 -14.96 -24.35 39.93
CA ALA A 358 -15.49 -23.02 39.68
C ALA A 358 -14.54 -22.17 38.82
N ILE A 359 -13.24 -22.16 39.13
CA ILE A 359 -12.26 -21.38 38.37
C ILE A 359 -12.08 -21.91 36.95
N SER A 360 -12.06 -23.23 36.78
CA SER A 360 -11.94 -23.83 35.45
C SER A 360 -13.16 -23.52 34.59
N ALA A 361 -14.37 -23.67 35.14
CA ALA A 361 -15.62 -23.35 34.43
C ALA A 361 -15.68 -21.87 34.05
N TYR A 362 -15.29 -20.97 34.96
CA TYR A 362 -15.21 -19.54 34.71
C TYR A 362 -14.23 -19.24 33.56
N LEU A 363 -12.97 -19.66 33.66
CA LEU A 363 -11.96 -19.35 32.65
C LEU A 363 -12.29 -19.92 31.25
N VAL A 364 -12.85 -21.14 31.19
CA VAL A 364 -13.30 -21.74 29.93
C VAL A 364 -14.43 -20.92 29.31
N SER A 365 -15.42 -20.49 30.10
CA SER A 365 -16.56 -19.70 29.61
C SER A 365 -16.14 -18.38 28.92
N PHE A 366 -15.10 -17.72 29.45
CA PHE A 366 -14.54 -16.49 28.87
C PHE A 366 -13.61 -16.74 27.66
N SER A 367 -13.13 -17.96 27.47
CA SER A 367 -12.21 -18.32 26.39
C SER A 367 -12.90 -18.98 25.19
N MET A 368 -14.22 -19.20 25.23
CA MET A 368 -14.95 -19.97 24.20
C MET A 368 -14.72 -19.46 22.78
N VAL A 369 -14.70 -18.14 22.58
CA VAL A 369 -14.48 -17.51 21.27
C VAL A 369 -13.12 -17.91 20.67
N GLN A 370 -12.09 -18.07 21.50
CA GLN A 370 -10.72 -18.37 21.06
C GLN A 370 -10.56 -19.81 20.53
N TYR A 371 -11.53 -20.67 20.83
CA TYR A 371 -11.58 -22.05 20.36
C TYR A 371 -12.39 -22.20 19.06
N THR A 372 -13.20 -21.22 18.69
CA THR A 372 -14.10 -21.32 17.52
C THR A 372 -13.81 -20.29 16.43
N LYS A 373 -13.16 -19.18 16.77
CA LYS A 373 -12.86 -18.10 15.81
C LYS A 373 -11.76 -18.53 14.85
N ASP A 374 -11.87 -18.13 13.59
CA ASP A 374 -10.80 -18.18 12.61
C ASP A 374 -10.41 -16.75 12.23
N GLU A 375 -9.14 -16.42 12.42
CA GLU A 375 -8.56 -15.13 12.09
C GLU A 375 -7.38 -15.27 11.11
N THR A 376 -7.01 -16.48 10.70
CA THR A 376 -5.83 -16.73 9.85
C THR A 376 -6.18 -17.00 8.39
N THR A 377 -7.40 -17.46 8.10
CA THR A 377 -7.84 -17.79 6.74
C THR A 377 -7.64 -16.63 5.74
N PRO A 378 -7.90 -15.35 6.09
CA PRO A 378 -7.58 -14.24 5.20
C PRO A 378 -6.10 -14.19 4.77
N GLN A 379 -5.17 -14.45 5.68
CA GLN A 379 -3.74 -14.43 5.40
C GLN A 379 -3.32 -15.62 4.53
N VAL A 380 -3.90 -16.79 4.77
CA VAL A 380 -3.69 -17.99 3.92
C VAL A 380 -4.24 -17.75 2.50
N ASN A 381 -5.44 -17.19 2.39
CA ASN A 381 -6.06 -16.88 1.10
C ASN A 381 -5.25 -15.84 0.31
N THR A 382 -4.69 -14.84 0.98
CA THR A 382 -3.76 -13.87 0.35
C THR A 382 -2.55 -14.57 -0.26
N ILE A 383 -1.90 -15.49 0.46
CA ILE A 383 -0.75 -16.26 -0.04
C ILE A 383 -1.16 -17.03 -1.30
N GLU A 384 -2.27 -17.77 -1.25
CA GLU A 384 -2.75 -18.55 -2.38
C GLU A 384 -3.14 -17.68 -3.58
N TRP A 385 -3.80 -16.55 -3.34
CA TRP A 385 -4.19 -15.65 -4.41
C TRP A 385 -2.96 -15.06 -5.11
N ILE A 386 -1.96 -14.60 -4.36
CA ILE A 386 -0.69 -14.10 -4.93
C ILE A 386 -0.04 -15.20 -5.78
N LYS A 387 0.09 -16.40 -5.19
CA LYS A 387 0.67 -17.57 -5.85
C LYS A 387 -0.09 -18.08 -7.05
N ASN A 388 -1.36 -17.70 -7.25
CA ASN A 388 -2.18 -18.13 -8.38
C ASN A 388 -2.35 -17.03 -9.44
N ASN A 389 -2.35 -15.75 -9.06
CA ASN A 389 -2.74 -14.65 -9.94
C ASN A 389 -1.60 -13.72 -10.36
N LEU A 390 -0.49 -13.67 -9.62
CA LEU A 390 0.60 -12.73 -9.89
C LEU A 390 1.81 -13.38 -10.58
N ALA A 391 2.61 -12.58 -11.27
CA ALA A 391 3.89 -12.99 -11.82
C ALA A 391 4.95 -13.09 -10.71
N SER A 392 5.86 -14.06 -10.80
CA SER A 392 6.86 -14.32 -9.75
C SER A 392 7.88 -13.19 -9.56
N ASP A 393 8.05 -12.34 -10.56
CA ASP A 393 8.93 -11.18 -10.56
C ASP A 393 8.21 -9.87 -10.17
N SER A 394 6.90 -9.89 -9.92
CA SER A 394 6.14 -8.72 -9.48
C SER A 394 6.67 -8.15 -8.17
N TYR A 395 6.73 -6.82 -8.09
CA TYR A 395 7.11 -6.10 -6.87
C TYR A 395 5.91 -5.95 -5.94
N ILE A 396 5.93 -6.66 -4.81
CA ILE A 396 4.81 -6.75 -3.88
C ILE A 396 5.26 -6.22 -2.52
N VAL A 397 4.52 -5.27 -1.95
CA VAL A 397 4.67 -4.87 -0.56
C VAL A 397 3.76 -5.75 0.29
N ILE A 398 4.34 -6.41 1.30
CA ILE A 398 3.65 -7.40 2.12
C ILE A 398 3.85 -7.16 3.61
N ASP A 399 3.01 -7.84 4.39
CA ASP A 399 3.17 -8.09 5.82
C ASP A 399 4.26 -9.17 6.06
N ASP A 400 4.95 -9.08 7.18
CA ASP A 400 6.08 -9.95 7.52
C ASP A 400 5.62 -11.40 7.73
N SER A 401 4.37 -11.60 8.17
CA SER A 401 3.77 -12.91 8.48
C SER A 401 3.66 -13.85 7.27
N ILE A 402 3.58 -13.31 6.06
CA ILE A 402 3.44 -14.09 4.82
C ILE A 402 4.73 -14.17 3.99
N TYR A 403 5.82 -13.54 4.45
CA TYR A 403 7.07 -13.43 3.70
C TYR A 403 7.66 -14.78 3.33
N LEU A 404 7.83 -15.66 4.31
CA LEU A 404 8.49 -16.94 4.10
C LEU A 404 7.66 -17.87 3.21
N ASP A 405 6.34 -17.86 3.37
CA ASP A 405 5.42 -18.61 2.50
C ASP A 405 5.51 -18.16 1.03
N LEU A 406 5.94 -16.92 0.76
CA LEU A 406 6.20 -16.39 -0.59
C LEU A 406 7.66 -16.57 -1.06
N HIS A 407 8.60 -16.86 -0.16
CA HIS A 407 10.05 -16.96 -0.48
C HIS A 407 10.58 -18.39 -0.58
N GLU A 408 9.88 -19.36 0.00
CA GLU A 408 10.31 -20.77 0.02
C GLU A 408 9.24 -21.68 -0.59
N LYS A 409 9.68 -22.72 -1.30
CA LYS A 409 8.75 -23.66 -1.94
C LYS A 409 8.19 -24.63 -0.91
N ARG A 410 6.86 -24.77 -0.86
CA ARG A 410 6.19 -25.77 -0.02
C ARG A 410 6.29 -27.17 -0.59
N PHE A 411 6.26 -27.27 -1.91
CA PHE A 411 6.37 -28.51 -2.69
C PHE A 411 6.96 -28.22 -4.06
N SER A 412 7.31 -29.27 -4.81
CA SER A 412 7.83 -29.12 -6.18
C SER A 412 6.77 -28.49 -7.08
N GLY A 413 7.12 -27.38 -7.75
CA GLY A 413 6.20 -26.61 -8.60
C GLY A 413 5.56 -25.41 -7.92
N ASP A 414 5.72 -25.24 -6.60
CA ASP A 414 5.25 -24.05 -5.89
C ASP A 414 6.04 -22.80 -6.34
N ARG A 415 5.32 -21.68 -6.54
CA ARG A 415 5.91 -20.41 -6.99
C ARG A 415 6.50 -19.64 -5.82
N ILE A 416 7.61 -18.95 -6.08
CA ILE A 416 8.25 -18.02 -5.15
C ILE A 416 8.20 -16.60 -5.74
N PHE A 417 8.28 -15.61 -4.86
CA PHE A 417 8.16 -14.19 -5.16
C PHE A 417 9.32 -13.43 -4.52
N PRO A 418 10.51 -13.41 -5.14
CA PRO A 418 11.70 -12.77 -4.57
C PRO A 418 11.57 -11.24 -4.37
N ASN A 419 10.57 -10.63 -5.01
CA ASN A 419 10.26 -9.21 -4.94
C ASN A 419 9.08 -8.88 -4.00
N ALA A 420 8.72 -9.81 -3.11
CA ALA A 420 7.73 -9.58 -2.06
C ALA A 420 8.39 -9.13 -0.74
N ASP A 421 8.43 -7.82 -0.47
CA ASP A 421 9.21 -7.26 0.64
C ASP A 421 8.32 -6.68 1.76
N TRP A 422 8.83 -6.70 3.01
CA TRP A 422 8.12 -6.15 4.17
C TRP A 422 7.91 -4.65 4.02
N ALA A 423 6.69 -4.17 4.24
CA ALA A 423 6.36 -2.74 4.14
C ALA A 423 7.33 -1.84 4.93
N TRP A 424 7.64 -2.21 6.17
CA TRP A 424 8.58 -1.49 7.03
C TRP A 424 10.01 -1.46 6.46
N LYS A 425 10.47 -2.57 5.87
CA LYS A 425 11.82 -2.64 5.28
C LYS A 425 11.91 -1.84 4.00
N VAL A 426 10.88 -1.85 3.16
CA VAL A 426 10.82 -1.01 1.95
C VAL A 426 10.94 0.48 2.32
N GLU A 427 10.32 0.89 3.43
CA GLU A 427 10.40 2.28 3.87
C GLU A 427 11.76 2.65 4.50
N LYS A 428 12.29 1.80 5.38
CA LYS A 428 13.41 2.14 6.29
C LYS A 428 14.77 1.57 5.91
N ASP A 429 14.84 0.47 5.15
CA ASP A 429 16.12 -0.10 4.75
C ASP A 429 16.63 0.63 3.50
N GLU A 430 17.65 1.48 3.69
CA GLU A 430 18.24 2.27 2.60
C GLU A 430 18.74 1.40 1.45
N MET A 431 19.31 0.22 1.71
CA MET A 431 19.79 -0.66 0.65
C MET A 431 18.63 -1.20 -0.17
N LEU A 432 17.53 -1.58 0.48
CA LEU A 432 16.35 -2.06 -0.22
C LEU A 432 15.72 -0.95 -1.06
N LYS A 433 15.49 0.21 -0.44
CA LYS A 433 14.88 1.37 -1.09
C LYS A 433 15.71 1.88 -2.27
N THR A 434 17.04 1.99 -2.12
CA THR A 434 17.94 2.48 -3.18
C THR A 434 18.25 1.43 -4.25
N LYS A 435 18.61 0.19 -3.87
CA LYS A 435 19.11 -0.79 -4.85
C LYS A 435 18.00 -1.59 -5.53
N LYS A 436 16.96 -1.95 -4.78
CA LYS A 436 15.86 -2.77 -5.30
C LYS A 436 14.75 -1.92 -5.88
N TYR A 437 14.35 -0.86 -5.17
CA TYR A 437 13.26 0.02 -5.59
C TYR A 437 13.71 1.30 -6.31
N ASN A 438 15.01 1.61 -6.36
CA ASN A 438 15.56 2.82 -6.98
C ASN A 438 14.97 4.14 -6.44
N ASN A 439 14.56 4.16 -5.18
CA ASN A 439 13.81 5.25 -4.55
C ASN A 439 12.51 5.63 -5.30
N ASP A 440 11.98 4.76 -6.17
CA ASP A 440 10.77 4.99 -6.95
C ASP A 440 9.62 4.13 -6.39
N TRP A 441 8.66 4.77 -5.72
CA TRP A 441 7.49 4.09 -5.17
C TRP A 441 6.60 3.49 -6.25
N LYS A 442 6.66 4.02 -7.48
CA LYS A 442 5.93 3.51 -8.64
C LYS A 442 6.43 2.14 -9.11
N ARG A 443 7.55 1.66 -8.54
CA ARG A 443 8.04 0.30 -8.78
C ARG A 443 7.27 -0.74 -7.97
N VAL A 444 6.50 -0.34 -6.96
CA VAL A 444 5.56 -1.25 -6.30
C VAL A 444 4.40 -1.50 -7.25
N GLU A 445 4.11 -2.77 -7.56
CA GLU A 445 2.99 -3.16 -8.41
C GLU A 445 1.76 -3.55 -7.57
N TYR A 446 1.99 -4.21 -6.43
CA TYR A 446 0.92 -4.70 -5.56
C TYR A 446 1.21 -4.45 -4.09
N ILE A 447 0.16 -4.27 -3.30
CA ILE A 447 0.23 -4.18 -1.84
C ILE A 447 -0.73 -5.22 -1.27
N ALA A 448 -0.20 -6.19 -0.52
CA ALA A 448 -0.99 -7.10 0.30
C ALA A 448 -1.30 -6.40 1.63
N LEU A 449 -2.31 -5.53 1.60
CA LEU A 449 -2.68 -4.66 2.70
C LEU A 449 -3.16 -5.48 3.91
N SER A 450 -2.57 -5.17 5.06
CA SER A 450 -2.92 -5.75 6.36
C SER A 450 -3.18 -4.64 7.39
N HIS A 451 -3.73 -5.04 8.54
CA HIS A 451 -3.80 -4.19 9.74
C HIS A 451 -2.48 -3.52 10.07
N GLU A 452 -1.38 -4.27 9.97
CA GLU A 452 -0.07 -3.81 10.39
C GLU A 452 0.51 -2.81 9.39
N ILE A 453 0.29 -3.00 8.09
CA ILE A 453 0.70 -2.01 7.07
C ILE A 453 -0.06 -0.69 7.29
N LEU A 454 -1.37 -0.73 7.55
CA LEU A 454 -2.14 0.48 7.89
C LEU A 454 -1.59 1.17 9.15
N ARG A 455 -1.34 0.38 10.20
CA ARG A 455 -0.76 0.88 11.46
C ARG A 455 0.59 1.56 11.21
N GLN A 456 1.43 0.97 10.36
CA GLN A 456 2.74 1.52 10.01
C GLN A 456 2.61 2.84 9.23
N MET A 457 1.74 2.91 8.21
CA MET A 457 1.49 4.17 7.48
C MET A 457 1.05 5.29 8.44
N ARG A 458 0.13 4.99 9.36
CA ARG A 458 -0.34 5.93 10.39
C ARG A 458 0.76 6.41 11.35
N LEU A 459 1.58 5.48 11.88
CA LEU A 459 2.56 5.80 12.93
C LEU A 459 3.80 6.49 12.39
N PHE A 460 4.23 6.13 11.18
CA PHE A 460 5.55 6.47 10.70
C PHE A 460 5.55 7.51 9.58
N LYS A 461 4.36 7.96 9.12
CA LYS A 461 4.19 8.90 8.01
C LYS A 461 5.02 8.46 6.79
N ASN A 462 4.79 7.21 6.40
CA ASN A 462 5.58 6.48 5.41
C ASN A 462 5.32 7.02 4.00
N ASN A 463 6.00 8.11 3.63
CA ASN A 463 5.82 8.76 2.34
C ASN A 463 5.97 7.82 1.13
N PHE A 464 6.73 6.72 1.23
CA PHE A 464 6.92 5.83 0.08
C PHE A 464 5.75 4.84 -0.08
N ILE A 465 5.44 4.07 0.97
CA ILE A 465 4.34 3.10 0.94
C ILE A 465 2.98 3.81 0.82
N GLU A 466 2.80 4.94 1.51
CA GLU A 466 1.57 5.73 1.44
C GLU A 466 1.31 6.24 0.03
N LYS A 467 2.35 6.75 -0.67
CA LYS A 467 2.21 7.17 -2.08
C LYS A 467 1.80 6.03 -3.00
N ALA A 468 2.37 4.84 -2.82
CA ALA A 468 1.96 3.66 -3.58
C ALA A 468 0.49 3.30 -3.29
N PHE A 469 0.08 3.36 -2.02
CA PHE A 469 -1.27 3.02 -1.60
C PHE A 469 -2.34 4.00 -2.12
N ILE A 470 -2.14 5.31 -2.01
CA ILE A 470 -3.11 6.30 -2.52
C ILE A 470 -3.23 6.27 -4.04
N ASN A 471 -2.21 5.78 -4.74
CA ASN A 471 -2.19 5.57 -6.19
C ASN A 471 -2.49 4.11 -6.56
N SER A 472 -3.32 3.43 -5.78
CA SER A 472 -3.71 2.04 -6.00
C SER A 472 -5.22 1.86 -5.93
N PHE A 473 -5.70 0.71 -6.40
CA PHE A 473 -7.10 0.31 -6.32
C PHE A 473 -7.24 -1.13 -5.81
N PRO A 474 -8.31 -1.44 -5.06
CA PRO A 474 -8.51 -2.79 -4.54
C PRO A 474 -8.79 -3.78 -5.67
N VAL A 475 -8.21 -4.97 -5.56
CA VAL A 475 -8.38 -6.10 -6.51
C VAL A 475 -9.18 -7.23 -5.88
N VAL A 476 -8.90 -7.54 -4.61
CA VAL A 476 -9.59 -8.59 -3.85
C VAL A 476 -9.49 -8.31 -2.35
N GLU A 477 -10.54 -8.67 -1.61
CA GLU A 477 -10.69 -8.39 -0.19
C GLU A 477 -11.23 -9.63 0.56
N TRP A 478 -10.65 -9.93 1.73
CA TRP A 478 -11.07 -11.01 2.62
C TRP A 478 -11.45 -10.46 4.00
N GLU A 479 -12.58 -9.77 4.09
CA GLU A 479 -13.05 -9.09 5.30
C GLU A 479 -14.42 -9.59 5.83
N LYS A 480 -15.09 -10.50 5.12
CA LYS A 480 -16.52 -10.87 5.34
C LYS A 480 -16.89 -11.22 6.80
N ASP A 481 -15.98 -11.85 7.53
CA ASP A 481 -16.19 -12.28 8.93
C ASP A 481 -15.25 -11.55 9.91
N SER A 482 -14.62 -10.46 9.45
CA SER A 482 -13.70 -9.66 10.25
C SER A 482 -14.45 -9.01 11.41
N THR A 483 -13.78 -8.99 12.57
CA THR A 483 -14.24 -8.22 13.73
C THR A 483 -13.53 -6.87 13.83
N SER A 484 -12.71 -6.53 12.84
CA SER A 484 -12.00 -5.25 12.82
C SER A 484 -12.95 -4.10 12.53
N TYR A 485 -12.76 -2.98 13.22
CA TYR A 485 -13.24 -1.69 12.75
C TYR A 485 -12.31 -1.17 11.65
N PHE A 486 -12.85 -0.52 10.62
CA PHE A 486 -12.11 0.00 9.47
C PHE A 486 -12.34 1.50 9.27
N ASP A 487 -11.25 2.23 9.03
CA ASP A 487 -11.28 3.56 8.45
C ASP A 487 -10.02 3.70 7.60
N ILE A 488 -10.10 3.25 6.34
CA ILE A 488 -8.96 3.14 5.42
C ILE A 488 -8.35 4.51 5.14
N ASP A 489 -9.18 5.55 4.99
CA ASP A 489 -8.73 6.93 4.76
C ASP A 489 -7.91 7.49 5.93
N LYS A 490 -8.17 7.01 7.15
CA LYS A 490 -7.39 7.35 8.36
C LYS A 490 -6.35 6.31 8.73
N TYR A 491 -6.15 5.29 7.88
CA TYR A 491 -5.27 4.15 8.12
C TYR A 491 -5.54 3.46 9.46
N LEU A 492 -6.82 3.29 9.82
CA LEU A 492 -7.26 2.65 11.05
C LEU A 492 -7.79 1.25 10.78
N SER A 493 -7.24 0.31 11.53
CA SER A 493 -7.80 -1.01 11.76
C SER A 493 -7.60 -1.38 13.24
N THR A 494 -8.45 -2.23 13.82
CA THR A 494 -8.34 -2.64 15.22
C THR A 494 -7.64 -3.98 15.43
N ASN A 495 -7.61 -4.86 14.42
CA ASN A 495 -6.89 -6.14 14.46
C ASN A 495 -6.63 -6.68 13.04
N GLY A 496 -5.85 -7.77 12.92
CA GLY A 496 -5.42 -8.37 11.64
C GLY A 496 -6.22 -9.58 11.17
N ASP A 497 -7.51 -9.71 11.51
CA ASP A 497 -8.37 -10.82 11.04
C ASP A 497 -8.95 -10.62 9.62
N TRP A 498 -8.24 -9.87 8.78
CA TRP A 498 -8.61 -9.52 7.41
C TRP A 498 -7.35 -9.24 6.57
N MET A 499 -7.48 -9.31 5.26
CA MET A 499 -6.45 -8.90 4.28
C MET A 499 -7.11 -8.38 3.01
N SER A 500 -6.39 -7.57 2.24
CA SER A 500 -6.77 -7.21 0.88
C SER A 500 -5.56 -7.03 -0.02
N ILE A 501 -5.76 -7.07 -1.33
CA ILE A 501 -4.72 -6.83 -2.33
C ILE A 501 -5.11 -5.61 -3.14
N TYR A 502 -4.21 -4.63 -3.18
CA TYR A 502 -4.31 -3.45 -4.01
C TYR A 502 -3.31 -3.55 -5.16
N LYS A 503 -3.72 -3.08 -6.34
CA LYS A 503 -2.84 -2.90 -7.50
C LYS A 503 -2.51 -1.42 -7.64
N VAL A 504 -1.22 -1.10 -7.65
CA VAL A 504 -0.74 0.26 -7.91
C VAL A 504 -0.98 0.57 -9.39
N LYS A 505 -1.49 1.77 -9.67
CA LYS A 505 -1.68 2.27 -11.04
C LYS A 505 -0.33 2.26 -11.78
N ASP A 506 -0.36 2.01 -13.09
CA ASP A 506 0.83 2.15 -13.91
C ASP A 506 1.30 3.61 -13.98
N LYS A 507 2.53 3.81 -14.48
CA LYS A 507 3.18 5.12 -14.48
C LYS A 507 2.42 6.12 -15.35
N GLU A 508 1.81 5.64 -16.42
CA GLU A 508 1.04 6.42 -17.39
C GLU A 508 -0.27 6.92 -16.75
N SER A 509 -1.04 6.04 -16.10
CA SER A 509 -2.23 6.43 -15.35
C SER A 509 -1.92 7.41 -14.22
N ILE A 510 -0.82 7.20 -13.47
CA ILE A 510 -0.37 8.16 -12.45
C ILE A 510 -0.06 9.52 -13.08
N ALA A 511 0.65 9.54 -14.21
CA ALA A 511 0.98 10.79 -14.91
C ALA A 511 -0.28 11.51 -15.43
N LEU A 512 -1.30 10.78 -15.88
CA LEU A 512 -2.59 11.35 -16.27
C LEU A 512 -3.32 12.01 -15.09
N ASP A 513 -3.32 11.36 -13.91
CA ASP A 513 -3.93 11.89 -12.69
C ASP A 513 -3.19 13.13 -12.18
N ASP A 514 -1.86 13.05 -12.05
CA ASP A 514 -1.00 14.13 -11.54
C ASP A 514 -1.07 15.36 -12.46
N SER A 515 -1.10 15.14 -13.78
CA SER A 515 -1.22 16.24 -14.74
C SER A 515 -2.63 16.80 -14.86
N TRP A 516 -3.67 16.03 -14.55
CA TRP A 516 -5.01 16.58 -14.38
C TRP A 516 -5.09 17.47 -13.15
N LYS A 517 -4.49 17.06 -12.03
CA LYS A 517 -4.37 17.90 -10.84
C LYS A 517 -3.64 19.21 -11.15
N PHE A 518 -2.47 19.14 -11.78
CA PHE A 518 -1.73 20.34 -12.20
C PHE A 518 -2.58 21.24 -13.11
N TYR A 519 -3.27 20.65 -14.09
CA TYR A 519 -4.06 21.41 -15.04
C TYR A 519 -5.19 22.20 -14.38
N LYS A 520 -5.92 21.57 -13.45
CA LYS A 520 -6.98 22.24 -12.68
C LYS A 520 -6.45 23.42 -11.89
N GLU A 521 -5.29 23.27 -11.26
CA GLU A 521 -4.70 24.31 -10.41
C GLU A 521 -4.14 25.51 -11.20
N ASN A 522 -3.75 25.30 -12.47
CA ASN A 522 -3.01 26.32 -13.25
C ASN A 522 -3.82 26.93 -14.39
N PHE A 523 -4.78 26.20 -14.98
CA PHE A 523 -5.52 26.67 -16.15
C PHE A 523 -7.02 26.84 -15.90
N ILE A 524 -7.60 26.19 -14.88
CA ILE A 524 -9.01 26.38 -14.55
C ILE A 524 -9.13 27.41 -13.42
N ILE A 525 -9.77 28.53 -13.73
CA ILE A 525 -10.02 29.62 -12.78
C ILE A 525 -11.53 29.84 -12.61
N SER A 526 -11.89 30.58 -11.56
CA SER A 526 -13.29 30.79 -11.19
C SER A 526 -14.02 29.44 -11.00
N TYR A 527 -15.27 29.33 -11.40
CA TYR A 527 -16.04 28.09 -11.30
C TYR A 527 -15.86 27.12 -12.49
N GLY A 528 -15.06 27.47 -13.50
CA GLY A 528 -14.92 26.61 -14.70
C GLY A 528 -14.31 27.25 -15.94
N ARG A 529 -13.66 28.41 -15.82
CA ARG A 529 -13.05 29.09 -16.97
C ARG A 529 -11.66 28.53 -17.22
N VAL A 530 -11.40 28.02 -18.42
CA VAL A 530 -10.05 27.65 -18.86
C VAL A 530 -9.34 28.87 -19.43
N ILE A 531 -8.13 29.19 -18.97
CA ILE A 531 -7.35 30.34 -19.43
C ILE A 531 -6.01 29.91 -20.01
N ASP A 532 -5.64 30.51 -21.14
CA ASP A 532 -4.27 30.46 -21.65
C ASP A 532 -3.41 31.52 -20.94
N PRO A 533 -2.40 31.15 -20.13
CA PRO A 533 -1.59 32.12 -19.39
C PRO A 533 -0.75 33.03 -20.27
N SER A 534 -0.53 32.69 -21.55
CA SER A 534 0.31 33.45 -22.47
C SER A 534 -0.37 34.74 -22.96
N ASN A 535 -1.69 34.71 -23.10
CA ASN A 535 -2.49 35.80 -23.67
C ASN A 535 -3.74 36.14 -22.84
N TYR A 536 -4.00 35.40 -21.77
CA TYR A 536 -5.15 35.53 -20.86
C TYR A 536 -6.52 35.38 -21.55
N SER A 537 -6.56 34.75 -22.72
CA SER A 537 -7.80 34.44 -23.43
C SER A 537 -8.37 33.09 -23.01
N THR A 538 -9.65 32.89 -23.33
CA THR A 538 -10.34 31.61 -23.25
C THR A 538 -10.91 31.32 -24.62
N THR A 539 -10.78 30.09 -25.09
CA THR A 539 -11.38 29.63 -26.34
C THR A 539 -12.41 28.54 -26.09
N SER A 540 -13.40 28.40 -26.98
CA SER A 540 -14.33 27.27 -26.94
C SER A 540 -13.58 25.93 -27.06
N GLU A 541 -12.55 25.89 -27.90
CA GLU A 541 -11.61 24.76 -28.01
C GLU A 541 -11.06 24.39 -26.64
N GLY A 542 -10.52 25.37 -25.91
CA GLY A 542 -9.89 25.09 -24.62
C GLY A 542 -10.87 24.65 -23.53
N GLN A 543 -12.10 25.16 -23.57
CA GLN A 543 -13.20 24.67 -22.73
C GLN A 543 -13.54 23.20 -23.07
N SER A 544 -13.66 22.88 -24.35
CA SER A 544 -13.97 21.52 -24.81
C SER A 544 -12.89 20.51 -24.38
N TYR A 545 -11.60 20.88 -24.45
CA TYR A 545 -10.50 20.05 -23.98
C TYR A 545 -10.58 19.78 -22.47
N ALA A 546 -10.92 20.78 -21.66
CA ALA A 546 -11.11 20.58 -20.23
C ALA A 546 -12.31 19.67 -19.93
N MET A 547 -13.41 19.79 -20.69
CA MET A 547 -14.57 18.90 -20.57
C MET A 547 -14.22 17.45 -20.94
N LEU A 548 -13.48 17.24 -22.04
CA LEU A 548 -12.97 15.94 -22.47
C LEU A 548 -12.12 15.29 -21.37
N ARG A 549 -11.14 16.03 -20.85
CA ARG A 549 -10.27 15.54 -19.77
C ARG A 549 -11.06 15.25 -18.50
N ALA A 550 -11.96 16.14 -18.07
CA ALA A 550 -12.75 15.96 -16.87
C ALA A 550 -13.67 14.73 -16.96
N VAL A 551 -14.33 14.51 -18.10
CA VAL A 551 -15.20 13.34 -18.27
C VAL A 551 -14.39 12.06 -18.26
N TRP A 552 -13.23 11.97 -18.92
CA TRP A 552 -12.35 10.79 -18.86
C TRP A 552 -11.71 10.56 -17.50
N GLN A 553 -11.37 11.63 -16.77
CA GLN A 553 -10.83 11.60 -15.41
C GLN A 553 -11.90 11.34 -14.33
N ASN A 554 -13.17 11.21 -14.72
CA ASN A 554 -14.31 11.04 -13.82
C ASN A 554 -14.47 12.18 -12.79
N ASP A 555 -14.11 13.41 -13.19
CA ASP A 555 -14.14 14.59 -12.34
C ASP A 555 -15.40 15.43 -12.61
N LYS A 556 -16.54 14.93 -12.13
CA LYS A 556 -17.86 15.56 -12.34
C LYS A 556 -17.93 17.01 -11.86
N PRO A 557 -17.44 17.38 -10.66
CA PRO A 557 -17.52 18.77 -10.20
C PRO A 557 -16.82 19.74 -11.14
N VAL A 558 -15.65 19.37 -11.66
CA VAL A 558 -14.91 20.22 -12.60
C VAL A 558 -15.61 20.26 -13.96
N PHE A 559 -16.12 19.12 -14.44
CA PHE A 559 -16.90 19.07 -15.67
C PHE A 559 -18.12 20.00 -15.61
N ASP A 560 -18.94 19.89 -14.56
CA ASP A 560 -20.13 20.71 -14.38
C ASP A 560 -19.79 22.21 -14.31
N GLY A 561 -18.70 22.54 -13.62
CA GLY A 561 -18.21 23.91 -13.52
C GLY A 561 -17.77 24.48 -14.89
N VAL A 562 -16.94 23.73 -15.62
CA VAL A 562 -16.48 24.13 -16.96
C VAL A 562 -17.64 24.23 -17.93
N TRP A 563 -18.58 23.29 -17.89
CA TRP A 563 -19.77 23.31 -18.72
C TRP A 563 -20.66 24.52 -18.42
N ALA A 564 -20.92 24.80 -17.14
CA ALA A 564 -21.69 25.98 -16.74
C ALA A 564 -21.04 27.27 -17.24
N TRP A 565 -19.73 27.43 -17.04
CA TRP A 565 -19.02 28.64 -17.51
C TRP A 565 -19.12 28.80 -19.02
N THR A 566 -18.94 27.70 -19.76
CA THR A 566 -19.03 27.65 -21.22
C THR A 566 -20.39 28.11 -21.70
N LYS A 567 -21.49 27.64 -21.10
CA LYS A 567 -22.83 28.12 -21.44
C LYS A 567 -23.01 29.60 -21.13
N ASP A 568 -22.64 30.02 -19.92
CA ASP A 568 -22.88 31.39 -19.45
C ASP A 568 -22.16 32.46 -20.31
N HIS A 569 -21.02 32.12 -20.91
CA HIS A 569 -20.16 33.09 -21.60
C HIS A 569 -20.05 32.86 -23.11
N PHE A 570 -20.10 31.61 -23.58
CA PHE A 570 -19.96 31.28 -25.00
C PHE A 570 -21.25 30.91 -25.71
N GLN A 571 -22.28 30.43 -25.02
CA GLN A 571 -23.60 30.19 -25.63
C GLN A 571 -24.40 31.51 -25.75
N TYR A 572 -23.76 32.50 -26.37
CA TYR A 572 -24.26 33.87 -26.54
C TYR A 572 -25.20 34.01 -27.74
N ARG A 573 -25.08 33.09 -28.70
CA ARG A 573 -25.81 33.10 -29.97
C ARG A 573 -27.29 32.78 -29.72
N ILE A 574 -28.20 33.52 -30.37
CA ILE A 574 -29.65 33.40 -30.14
C ILE A 574 -30.31 32.51 -31.20
N GLN A 575 -29.69 32.41 -32.37
CA GLN A 575 -30.18 31.70 -33.55
C GLN A 575 -29.88 30.20 -33.55
N ASP A 576 -28.92 29.77 -32.73
CA ASP A 576 -28.42 28.40 -32.62
C ASP A 576 -27.91 28.15 -31.19
N LYS A 577 -27.55 26.90 -30.89
CA LYS A 577 -27.00 26.44 -29.62
C LYS A 577 -25.47 26.34 -29.64
N LEU A 578 -24.81 26.85 -30.67
CA LEU A 578 -23.36 26.77 -30.86
C LEU A 578 -22.62 27.80 -30.01
N PHE A 579 -21.31 27.60 -29.86
CA PHE A 579 -20.50 28.36 -28.92
C PHE A 579 -19.63 29.38 -29.64
N SER A 580 -19.66 30.63 -29.14
CA SER A 580 -18.70 31.65 -29.55
C SER A 580 -17.27 31.21 -29.21
N TRP A 581 -16.32 31.47 -30.10
CA TRP A 581 -15.00 30.84 -29.98
C TRP A 581 -14.01 31.58 -29.10
N LEU A 582 -14.17 32.90 -28.87
CA LEU A 582 -13.13 33.71 -28.23
C LEU A 582 -13.65 34.64 -27.15
N TRP A 583 -13.07 34.51 -25.95
CA TRP A 583 -13.24 35.42 -24.82
C TRP A 583 -11.89 36.03 -24.44
N ILE A 584 -11.82 37.36 -24.42
CA ILE A 584 -10.56 38.09 -24.22
C ILE A 584 -10.65 39.03 -23.02
N LYS A 585 -9.48 39.46 -22.55
CA LYS A 585 -9.35 40.58 -21.64
C LYS A 585 -9.18 41.87 -22.45
N ASP A 586 -9.98 42.90 -22.17
CA ASP A 586 -9.66 44.26 -22.58
C ASP A 586 -8.98 45.05 -21.45
N ASP A 587 -8.82 46.36 -21.61
CA ASP A 587 -8.11 47.20 -20.63
C ASP A 587 -8.81 47.28 -19.26
N GLU A 588 -10.11 46.94 -19.16
CA GLU A 588 -10.92 47.11 -17.94
C GLU A 588 -11.58 45.81 -17.44
N ASP A 589 -12.06 44.92 -18.32
CA ASP A 589 -12.72 43.66 -17.94
C ASP A 589 -12.58 42.54 -19.00
N TYR A 590 -13.01 41.33 -18.65
CA TYR A 590 -13.12 40.24 -19.61
C TYR A 590 -14.45 40.29 -20.37
N LYS A 591 -14.41 40.09 -21.69
CA LYS A 591 -15.58 40.13 -22.55
C LYS A 591 -15.50 39.18 -23.74
N LEU A 592 -16.63 39.02 -24.42
CA LEU A 592 -16.71 38.31 -25.69
C LEU A 592 -15.86 39.03 -26.73
N GLY A 593 -14.84 38.35 -27.26
CA GLY A 593 -13.93 38.88 -28.28
C GLY A 593 -14.46 38.65 -29.69
N ASP A 594 -14.94 37.44 -29.97
CA ASP A 594 -15.56 37.06 -31.23
C ASP A 594 -16.70 36.06 -31.00
N SER A 595 -17.82 36.30 -31.68
CA SER A 595 -19.06 35.52 -31.57
C SER A 595 -19.20 34.42 -32.63
N ALA A 596 -18.24 34.32 -33.57
CA ALA A 596 -18.16 33.20 -34.50
C ALA A 596 -18.06 31.87 -33.74
N SER A 597 -18.63 30.80 -34.31
CA SER A 597 -18.43 29.45 -33.80
C SER A 597 -17.18 28.80 -34.38
N ALA A 598 -16.73 27.73 -33.74
CA ALA A 598 -15.57 26.94 -34.15
C ALA A 598 -15.94 25.46 -34.05
N SER A 599 -16.08 24.81 -35.21
CA SER A 599 -16.73 23.51 -35.31
C SER A 599 -16.03 22.39 -34.55
N ASP A 600 -14.71 22.45 -34.37
CA ASP A 600 -13.97 21.52 -33.53
C ASP A 600 -14.42 21.56 -32.08
N ALA A 601 -14.60 22.77 -31.53
CA ALA A 601 -15.08 22.94 -30.18
C ALA A 601 -16.54 22.49 -30.02
N ASP A 602 -17.40 22.84 -30.99
CA ASP A 602 -18.82 22.46 -30.96
C ASP A 602 -18.99 20.93 -30.99
N GLU A 603 -18.27 20.22 -31.86
CA GLU A 603 -18.32 18.74 -31.91
C GLU A 603 -17.74 18.09 -30.64
N ASP A 604 -16.64 18.63 -30.08
CA ASP A 604 -16.01 18.08 -28.88
C ASP A 604 -16.90 18.34 -27.63
N ILE A 605 -17.58 19.49 -27.55
CA ILE A 605 -18.58 19.76 -26.49
C ILE A 605 -19.77 18.81 -26.60
N ALA A 606 -20.33 18.62 -27.79
CA ALA A 606 -21.43 17.68 -27.99
C ALA A 606 -21.02 16.24 -27.61
N LEU A 607 -19.84 15.78 -28.03
CA LEU A 607 -19.31 14.46 -27.66
C LEU A 607 -19.16 14.30 -26.14
N THR A 608 -18.57 15.29 -25.48
CA THR A 608 -18.34 15.22 -24.03
C THR A 608 -19.62 15.19 -23.21
N LEU A 609 -20.67 15.87 -23.65
CA LEU A 609 -21.99 15.79 -23.03
C LEU A 609 -22.62 14.40 -23.19
N LEU A 610 -22.46 13.74 -24.34
CA LEU A 610 -22.86 12.35 -24.52
C LEU A 610 -22.09 11.40 -23.59
N PHE A 611 -20.79 11.61 -23.43
CA PHE A 611 -19.96 10.87 -22.48
C PHE A 611 -20.36 11.13 -21.02
N ALA A 612 -20.65 12.38 -20.66
CA ALA A 612 -21.13 12.76 -19.33
C ALA A 612 -22.47 12.10 -19.00
N TYR A 613 -23.40 12.05 -19.96
CA TYR A 613 -24.64 11.31 -19.84
C TYR A 613 -24.39 9.84 -19.50
N LYS A 614 -23.48 9.18 -20.23
CA LYS A 614 -23.19 7.76 -20.02
C LYS A 614 -22.48 7.47 -18.71
N ARG A 615 -21.56 8.35 -18.30
CA ARG A 615 -20.75 8.18 -17.10
C ARG A 615 -21.52 8.50 -15.82
N TRP A 616 -22.33 9.56 -15.81
CA TRP A 616 -23.01 10.04 -14.60
C TRP A 616 -24.53 9.87 -14.61
N GLY A 617 -25.14 9.51 -15.74
CA GLY A 617 -26.56 9.16 -15.82
C GLY A 617 -27.53 10.35 -15.74
N GLU A 618 -27.07 11.59 -15.90
CA GLU A 618 -27.94 12.77 -15.86
C GLU A 618 -28.47 13.11 -17.27
N GLU A 619 -29.78 12.96 -17.48
CA GLU A 619 -30.47 13.18 -18.77
C GLU A 619 -30.26 14.60 -19.35
N LYS A 620 -29.97 15.60 -18.51
CA LYS A 620 -29.72 16.98 -18.95
C LYS A 620 -28.60 17.05 -20.00
N TYR A 621 -27.54 16.26 -19.84
CA TYR A 621 -26.41 16.28 -20.77
C TYR A 621 -26.82 15.71 -22.14
N LEU A 622 -27.65 14.66 -22.18
CA LEU A 622 -28.12 14.08 -23.43
C LEU A 622 -29.04 15.05 -24.19
N ILE A 623 -29.92 15.75 -23.48
CA ILE A 623 -30.82 16.75 -24.07
C ILE A 623 -29.99 17.88 -24.70
N GLU A 624 -29.07 18.46 -23.92
CA GLU A 624 -28.21 19.54 -24.39
C GLU A 624 -27.32 19.09 -25.56
N ALA A 625 -26.75 17.88 -25.51
CA ALA A 625 -25.96 17.32 -26.61
C ALA A 625 -26.78 17.21 -27.91
N LYS A 626 -28.02 16.74 -27.84
CA LYS A 626 -28.89 16.59 -29.03
C LYS A 626 -29.20 17.92 -29.70
N GLU A 627 -29.43 18.96 -28.91
CA GLU A 627 -29.67 20.30 -29.46
C GLU A 627 -28.43 20.83 -30.19
N ILE A 628 -27.23 20.65 -29.60
CA ILE A 628 -25.97 21.07 -30.21
C ILE A 628 -25.67 20.25 -31.48
N ILE A 629 -25.84 18.92 -31.45
CA ILE A 629 -25.63 18.03 -32.61
C ILE A 629 -26.50 18.48 -33.80
N ASN A 630 -27.79 18.75 -33.55
CA ASN A 630 -28.69 19.24 -34.58
C ASN A 630 -28.20 20.57 -35.19
N ASP A 631 -27.72 21.48 -34.34
CA ASP A 631 -27.28 22.79 -34.80
C ASP A 631 -25.94 22.75 -35.54
N ILE A 632 -25.01 21.86 -35.14
CA ILE A 632 -23.78 21.56 -35.92
C ILE A 632 -24.17 21.12 -37.33
N TRP A 633 -25.11 20.17 -37.47
CA TRP A 633 -25.53 19.73 -38.80
C TRP A 633 -26.13 20.87 -39.62
N SER A 634 -26.99 21.69 -39.01
CA SER A 634 -27.70 22.75 -39.72
C SER A 634 -26.85 23.95 -40.11
N GLN A 635 -25.83 24.30 -39.31
CA GLN A 635 -25.04 25.52 -39.48
C GLN A 635 -23.63 25.24 -40.00
N GLU A 636 -23.08 24.05 -39.78
CA GLU A 636 -21.66 23.77 -39.96
C GLU A 636 -21.37 22.61 -40.92
N VAL A 637 -22.40 21.91 -41.40
CA VAL A 637 -22.26 20.87 -42.42
C VAL A 637 -22.82 21.34 -43.75
N VAL A 638 -21.99 21.29 -44.80
CA VAL A 638 -22.37 21.70 -46.16
C VAL A 638 -22.30 20.51 -47.12
N LEU A 639 -23.23 20.46 -48.08
CA LEU A 639 -23.23 19.46 -49.16
C LEU A 639 -22.67 20.07 -50.45
N ILE A 640 -21.53 19.58 -50.92
CA ILE A 640 -20.87 20.04 -52.15
C ILE A 640 -20.60 18.83 -53.03
N ASN A 641 -21.17 18.82 -54.24
CA ASN A 641 -21.00 17.73 -55.23
C ASN A 641 -21.23 16.32 -54.66
N GLY A 642 -22.27 16.16 -53.84
CA GLY A 642 -22.67 14.86 -53.27
C GLY A 642 -21.87 14.40 -52.04
N HIS A 643 -20.95 15.23 -51.54
CA HIS A 643 -20.17 14.97 -50.32
C HIS A 643 -20.44 16.03 -49.25
N TYR A 644 -20.55 15.59 -48.00
CA TYR A 644 -20.72 16.44 -46.83
C TYR A 644 -19.34 16.85 -46.30
N TYR A 645 -19.24 18.12 -45.88
CA TYR A 645 -18.03 18.67 -45.29
C TYR A 645 -18.39 19.43 -44.02
N LEU A 646 -17.61 19.24 -42.96
CA LEU A 646 -17.62 20.13 -41.81
C LEU A 646 -16.83 21.39 -42.16
N VAL A 647 -17.47 22.55 -42.13
CA VAL A 647 -16.79 23.84 -42.33
C VAL A 647 -16.12 24.30 -41.03
N SER A 648 -15.33 25.36 -41.05
CA SER A 648 -14.60 25.79 -39.85
C SER A 648 -15.46 26.42 -38.75
N GLY A 649 -16.75 26.60 -39.00
CA GLY A 649 -17.72 27.25 -38.13
C GLY A 649 -18.89 27.83 -38.93
N SER A 650 -19.98 28.21 -38.25
CA SER A 650 -21.18 28.82 -38.87
C SER A 650 -20.89 30.07 -39.73
N GLY A 651 -19.76 30.74 -39.49
CA GLY A 651 -19.29 31.90 -40.27
C GLY A 651 -18.29 31.57 -41.39
N ALA A 652 -18.13 30.30 -41.78
CA ALA A 652 -17.06 29.87 -42.70
C ALA A 652 -17.28 30.22 -44.17
N SER A 653 -18.47 30.66 -44.57
CA SER A 653 -18.77 31.04 -45.95
C SER A 653 -17.91 32.24 -46.39
N ARG A 654 -17.36 32.16 -47.59
CA ARG A 654 -16.62 33.21 -48.29
C ARG A 654 -17.17 33.37 -49.71
N ASP A 655 -16.68 34.36 -50.45
CA ASP A 655 -17.21 34.71 -51.79
C ASP A 655 -17.20 33.50 -52.76
N ASP A 656 -16.10 32.75 -52.79
CA ASP A 656 -15.86 31.62 -53.71
C ASP A 656 -15.95 30.24 -53.06
N GLY A 657 -16.11 30.14 -51.73
CA GLY A 657 -16.10 28.82 -51.09
C GLY A 657 -16.33 28.83 -49.59
N PHE A 658 -16.08 27.69 -48.97
CA PHE A 658 -16.13 27.52 -47.52
C PHE A 658 -14.73 27.30 -46.96
N LEU A 659 -14.45 27.96 -45.83
CA LEU A 659 -13.21 27.78 -45.08
C LEU A 659 -13.27 26.47 -44.28
N LEU A 660 -12.30 25.60 -44.45
CA LEU A 660 -12.19 24.33 -43.73
C LEU A 660 -10.85 24.27 -43.00
N ASN A 661 -10.88 23.65 -41.82
CA ASN A 661 -9.69 23.18 -41.12
C ASN A 661 -9.73 21.65 -41.11
N PRO A 662 -8.85 20.95 -41.84
CA PRO A 662 -8.87 19.49 -41.90
C PRO A 662 -8.74 18.80 -40.52
N SER A 663 -8.14 19.49 -39.54
CA SER A 663 -7.98 18.97 -38.18
C SER A 663 -9.28 18.94 -37.37
N TYR A 664 -10.36 19.52 -37.89
CA TYR A 664 -11.68 19.53 -37.23
C TYR A 664 -12.51 18.29 -37.59
N PHE A 665 -12.06 17.49 -38.56
CA PHE A 665 -12.81 16.30 -38.95
C PHE A 665 -12.57 15.17 -37.93
N SER A 666 -13.62 14.78 -37.21
CA SER A 666 -13.62 13.67 -36.24
C SER A 666 -14.60 12.55 -36.63
N PRO A 667 -14.19 11.64 -37.55
CA PRO A 667 -15.05 10.55 -38.00
C PRO A 667 -15.65 9.70 -36.87
N ALA A 668 -14.86 9.42 -35.82
CA ALA A 668 -15.31 8.69 -34.65
C ALA A 668 -16.47 9.40 -33.93
N THR A 669 -16.37 10.71 -33.77
CA THR A 669 -17.44 11.54 -33.18
C THR A 669 -18.72 11.43 -34.02
N TYR A 670 -18.61 11.51 -35.35
CA TYR A 670 -19.79 11.43 -36.22
C TYR A 670 -20.46 10.05 -36.18
N ARG A 671 -19.69 8.97 -36.02
CA ARG A 671 -20.25 7.62 -35.82
C ARG A 671 -21.02 7.49 -34.50
N ILE A 672 -20.62 8.25 -33.47
CA ILE A 672 -21.39 8.37 -32.21
C ILE A 672 -22.64 9.22 -32.45
N PHE A 673 -22.53 10.37 -33.13
CA PHE A 673 -23.68 11.23 -33.44
C PHE A 673 -24.74 10.50 -34.27
N ALA A 674 -24.33 9.64 -35.21
CA ALA A 674 -25.24 8.79 -35.99
C ALA A 674 -26.12 7.87 -35.14
N GLN A 675 -25.71 7.54 -33.91
CA GLN A 675 -26.49 6.73 -32.96
C GLN A 675 -27.43 7.56 -32.08
N VAL A 676 -27.28 8.88 -32.10
CA VAL A 676 -28.05 9.84 -31.28
C VAL A 676 -29.05 10.61 -32.14
N ASP A 677 -28.66 10.94 -33.37
CA ASP A 677 -29.41 11.67 -34.37
C ASP A 677 -29.51 10.86 -35.67
N GLU A 678 -30.62 10.14 -35.82
CA GLU A 678 -30.90 9.29 -36.98
C GLU A 678 -31.42 10.09 -38.19
N ASN A 679 -31.73 11.38 -38.04
CA ASN A 679 -32.32 12.19 -39.12
C ASN A 679 -31.28 12.70 -40.11
N HIS A 680 -30.01 12.74 -39.71
CA HIS A 680 -28.92 13.28 -40.50
C HIS A 680 -27.87 12.21 -40.85
N PRO A 681 -27.31 12.21 -42.07
CA PRO A 681 -26.36 11.20 -42.53
C PRO A 681 -24.94 11.37 -41.95
N TRP A 682 -24.80 11.37 -40.63
CA TRP A 682 -23.53 11.49 -39.91
C TRP A 682 -22.48 10.43 -40.30
N ASN A 683 -22.90 9.18 -40.51
CA ASN A 683 -21.99 8.13 -41.01
C ASN A 683 -21.43 8.48 -42.40
N LYS A 684 -22.20 9.15 -43.25
CA LYS A 684 -21.71 9.60 -44.54
C LYS A 684 -20.71 10.76 -44.38
N LEU A 685 -20.91 11.67 -43.43
CA LEU A 685 -19.91 12.70 -43.11
C LEU A 685 -18.61 12.08 -42.59
N ALA A 686 -18.68 11.01 -41.79
CA ALA A 686 -17.50 10.24 -41.38
C ALA A 686 -16.74 9.68 -42.58
N ASP A 687 -17.43 9.05 -43.53
CA ASP A 687 -16.80 8.52 -44.75
C ASP A 687 -16.29 9.65 -45.67
N ASP A 688 -17.04 10.76 -45.79
CA ASP A 688 -16.66 11.91 -46.60
C ASP A 688 -15.46 12.67 -46.02
N SER A 689 -15.18 12.51 -44.71
CA SER A 689 -13.94 13.00 -44.09
C SER A 689 -12.71 12.33 -44.72
N TYR A 690 -12.74 11.00 -44.88
CA TYR A 690 -11.67 10.26 -45.57
C TYR A 690 -11.61 10.60 -47.06
N TYR A 691 -12.76 10.86 -47.69
CA TYR A 691 -12.79 11.38 -49.06
C TYR A 691 -12.07 12.73 -49.18
N LEU A 692 -12.29 13.67 -48.25
CA LEU A 692 -11.57 14.94 -48.22
C LEU A 692 -10.07 14.72 -48.07
N PHE A 693 -9.61 13.88 -47.14
CA PHE A 693 -8.18 13.62 -46.96
C PHE A 693 -7.55 13.02 -48.22
N ASN A 694 -8.21 12.04 -48.85
CA ASN A 694 -7.77 11.47 -50.13
C ASN A 694 -7.79 12.48 -51.29
N LYS A 695 -8.59 13.54 -51.19
CA LYS A 695 -8.60 14.65 -52.15
C LYS A 695 -7.43 15.60 -51.91
N ILE A 696 -7.11 15.90 -50.65
CA ILE A 696 -5.93 16.70 -50.25
C ILE A 696 -4.64 16.02 -50.71
N ASP A 697 -4.56 14.69 -50.69
CA ASP A 697 -3.41 13.93 -51.20
C ASP A 697 -3.14 14.15 -52.69
N LYS A 698 -4.15 14.53 -53.46
CA LYS A 698 -4.03 14.73 -54.91
C LYS A 698 -3.60 16.15 -55.28
N LEU A 699 -3.37 17.02 -54.30
CA LEU A 699 -2.81 18.35 -54.54
C LEU A 699 -1.38 18.20 -55.09
N ASN A 700 -1.03 18.96 -56.14
CA ASN A 700 0.24 18.83 -56.86
C ASN A 700 1.51 18.93 -55.97
N ASN A 701 1.40 19.52 -54.78
CA ASN A 701 2.49 19.72 -53.83
C ASN A 701 2.46 18.75 -52.63
N ASN A 702 1.61 17.72 -52.64
CA ASN A 702 1.46 16.77 -51.54
C ASN A 702 1.91 15.37 -51.95
N THR A 703 3.15 15.03 -51.62
CA THR A 703 3.70 13.68 -51.91
C THR A 703 3.79 12.79 -50.67
N MET A 704 3.45 13.31 -49.49
CA MET A 704 3.64 12.63 -48.20
C MET A 704 2.32 12.29 -47.49
N GLY A 705 1.17 12.68 -48.06
CA GLY A 705 -0.14 12.47 -47.43
C GLY A 705 -0.39 13.38 -46.22
N LEU A 706 0.29 14.53 -46.17
CA LEU A 706 0.11 15.53 -45.12
C LEU A 706 -1.01 16.51 -45.51
N SER A 707 -1.76 17.00 -44.53
CA SER A 707 -2.82 18.00 -44.78
C SER A 707 -2.38 19.41 -44.34
N PRO A 708 -2.83 20.47 -45.03
CA PRO A 708 -2.58 21.83 -44.56
C PRO A 708 -3.41 22.15 -43.31
N ASN A 709 -2.99 23.15 -42.54
CA ASN A 709 -3.75 23.68 -41.41
C ASN A 709 -5.12 24.20 -41.86
N TRP A 710 -5.17 24.86 -43.01
CA TRP A 710 -6.41 25.45 -43.55
C TRP A 710 -6.53 25.27 -45.05
N LEU A 711 -7.75 25.11 -45.55
CA LEU A 711 -8.06 25.09 -46.98
C LEU A 711 -9.37 25.80 -47.30
N LEU A 712 -9.51 26.24 -48.55
CA LEU A 712 -10.78 26.73 -49.10
C LEU A 712 -11.34 25.68 -50.05
N ILE A 713 -12.59 25.28 -49.85
CA ILE A 713 -13.31 24.42 -50.80
C ILE A 713 -14.31 25.25 -51.60
N ASP A 714 -14.18 25.22 -52.92
CA ASP A 714 -15.07 25.94 -53.83
C ASP A 714 -16.51 25.39 -53.74
N LYS A 715 -17.49 26.29 -53.61
CA LYS A 715 -18.88 25.91 -53.31
C LYS A 715 -19.62 25.23 -54.48
N GLU A 716 -19.12 25.34 -55.70
CA GLU A 716 -19.75 24.76 -56.91
C GLU A 716 -18.98 23.54 -57.43
N THR A 717 -17.66 23.66 -57.54
CA THR A 717 -16.77 22.64 -58.12
C THR A 717 -16.19 21.70 -57.06
N GLY A 718 -16.20 22.11 -55.79
CA GLY A 718 -15.53 21.42 -54.71
C GLY A 718 -14.01 21.44 -54.81
N LEU A 719 -13.40 22.21 -55.72
CA LEU A 719 -11.95 22.29 -55.85
C LEU A 719 -11.32 22.88 -54.58
N ILE A 720 -10.16 22.34 -54.19
CA ILE A 720 -9.41 22.79 -53.01
C ILE A 720 -8.39 23.85 -53.45
N SER A 721 -8.31 24.95 -52.69
CA SER A 721 -7.34 26.02 -52.91
C SER A 721 -6.82 26.59 -51.57
N SER A 722 -5.73 27.37 -51.63
CA SER A 722 -5.21 28.07 -50.45
C SER A 722 -6.18 29.16 -50.01
N PRO A 723 -6.53 29.24 -48.71
CA PRO A 723 -7.38 30.29 -48.19
C PRO A 723 -6.60 31.55 -47.80
N GLY A 724 -5.29 31.61 -48.10
CA GLY A 724 -4.39 32.65 -47.57
C GLY A 724 -4.81 34.10 -47.85
N LYS A 725 -5.71 34.36 -48.80
CA LYS A 725 -6.31 35.70 -49.01
C LYS A 725 -7.24 36.15 -47.88
N TYR A 726 -7.73 35.23 -47.04
CA TYR A 726 -8.65 35.49 -45.93
C TYR A 726 -7.98 35.63 -44.56
N PHE A 727 -6.67 35.46 -44.49
CA PHE A 727 -5.90 35.52 -43.25
C PHE A 727 -4.88 36.65 -43.30
N GLN A 728 -4.70 37.32 -42.15
CA GLN A 728 -3.76 38.43 -42.03
C GLN A 728 -2.29 37.95 -42.02
N ASN A 729 -2.02 36.81 -41.38
CA ASN A 729 -0.73 36.15 -41.40
C ASN A 729 -0.81 34.88 -42.26
N LYS A 730 0.01 34.80 -43.31
CA LYS A 730 -0.03 33.71 -44.30
C LYS A 730 0.98 32.59 -44.06
N ASP A 731 1.86 32.76 -43.07
CA ASP A 731 3.12 32.03 -43.02
C ASP A 731 2.98 30.55 -42.63
N ASP A 732 1.80 30.08 -42.16
CA ASP A 732 1.59 28.68 -41.73
C ASP A 732 0.28 28.03 -42.26
N ILE A 733 -0.52 28.75 -43.04
CA ILE A 733 -1.87 28.32 -43.43
C ILE A 733 -1.83 27.06 -44.32
N ASP A 734 -0.91 27.07 -45.28
CA ASP A 734 -0.77 26.02 -46.29
C ASP A 734 0.17 24.88 -45.85
N PHE A 735 0.61 24.89 -44.59
CA PHE A 735 1.58 23.94 -44.04
C PHE A 735 0.91 22.94 -43.09
N TYR A 736 1.60 21.82 -42.86
CA TYR A 736 1.26 20.87 -41.82
C TYR A 736 1.92 21.31 -40.51
N GLY A 737 1.14 21.74 -39.53
CA GLY A 737 1.65 22.32 -38.29
C GLY A 737 0.68 22.18 -37.11
N PHE A 738 0.52 23.26 -36.35
CA PHE A 738 -0.19 23.31 -35.06
C PHE A 738 -1.70 23.07 -35.16
N ASP A 739 -2.31 23.09 -36.34
CA ASP A 739 -3.67 22.58 -36.52
C ASP A 739 -3.63 21.12 -37.00
N ALA A 740 -2.96 20.89 -38.13
CA ALA A 740 -3.09 19.67 -38.92
C ALA A 740 -2.59 18.39 -38.22
N PHE A 741 -1.71 18.48 -37.22
CA PHE A 741 -1.22 17.29 -36.53
C PHE A 741 -2.34 16.49 -35.82
N ARG A 742 -3.42 17.18 -35.42
CA ARG A 742 -4.55 16.60 -34.68
C ARG A 742 -5.36 15.62 -35.51
N ILE A 743 -5.27 15.70 -36.84
CA ILE A 743 -5.87 14.74 -37.77
C ILE A 743 -5.43 13.32 -37.40
N MET A 744 -4.13 13.11 -37.16
CA MET A 744 -3.61 11.78 -36.84
C MET A 744 -4.21 11.24 -35.54
N TRP A 745 -4.44 12.11 -34.56
CA TRP A 745 -5.07 11.75 -33.29
C TRP A 745 -6.56 11.43 -33.49
N ARG A 746 -7.34 12.30 -34.18
CA ARG A 746 -8.78 12.07 -34.46
C ARG A 746 -9.00 10.77 -35.26
N ILE A 747 -8.11 10.46 -36.20
CA ILE A 747 -8.17 9.21 -36.99
C ILE A 747 -7.73 7.99 -36.15
N ALA A 748 -6.73 8.12 -35.29
CA ALA A 748 -6.37 7.04 -34.36
C ALA A 748 -7.53 6.68 -33.42
N ILE A 749 -8.32 7.66 -32.99
CA ILE A 749 -9.53 7.42 -32.20
C ILE A 749 -10.57 6.60 -32.99
N ASP A 750 -10.82 6.90 -34.27
CA ASP A 750 -11.74 6.10 -35.11
C ASP A 750 -11.23 4.66 -35.32
N ALA A 751 -9.91 4.49 -35.47
CA ALA A 751 -9.29 3.18 -35.52
C ALA A 751 -9.50 2.39 -34.22
N ILE A 752 -9.35 3.02 -33.05
CA ILE A 752 -9.47 2.33 -31.75
C ILE A 752 -10.93 2.06 -31.39
N TRP A 753 -11.81 3.06 -31.51
CA TRP A 753 -13.19 2.96 -31.05
C TRP A 753 -14.07 2.14 -31.98
N PHE A 754 -13.84 2.21 -33.29
CA PHE A 754 -14.71 1.56 -34.29
C PHE A 754 -14.01 0.51 -35.13
N ASN A 755 -12.69 0.30 -34.94
CA ASN A 755 -11.89 -0.61 -35.77
C ASN A 755 -12.04 -0.28 -37.28
N GLU A 756 -12.15 1.01 -37.62
CA GLU A 756 -12.47 1.48 -38.97
C GLU A 756 -11.31 1.23 -39.95
N PRO A 757 -11.50 0.45 -41.04
CA PRO A 757 -10.44 0.14 -41.99
C PRO A 757 -9.82 1.38 -42.65
N GLN A 758 -10.62 2.39 -42.99
CA GLN A 758 -10.13 3.63 -43.60
C GLN A 758 -9.17 4.39 -42.68
N ALA A 759 -9.41 4.33 -41.35
CA ALA A 759 -8.52 4.92 -40.36
C ALA A 759 -7.14 4.26 -40.37
N TYR A 760 -7.11 2.91 -40.36
CA TYR A 760 -5.87 2.14 -40.44
C TYR A 760 -5.12 2.39 -41.76
N GLU A 761 -5.83 2.44 -42.88
CA GLU A 761 -5.22 2.71 -44.20
C GLU A 761 -4.62 4.12 -44.26
N TYR A 762 -5.33 5.12 -43.73
CA TYR A 762 -4.84 6.49 -43.68
C TYR A 762 -3.56 6.61 -42.84
N LEU A 763 -3.55 6.05 -41.63
CA LEU A 763 -2.38 6.12 -40.74
C LEU A 763 -1.18 5.33 -41.31
N LYS A 764 -1.40 4.16 -41.90
CA LYS A 764 -0.35 3.37 -42.59
C LYS A 764 0.23 4.10 -43.80
N LYS A 765 -0.57 4.89 -44.50
CA LYS A 765 -0.12 5.69 -45.64
C LYS A 765 0.84 6.80 -45.21
N VAL A 766 0.60 7.43 -44.05
CA VAL A 766 1.44 8.54 -43.53
C VAL A 766 2.65 8.02 -42.73
N GLU A 767 2.58 6.82 -42.16
CA GLU A 767 3.67 6.20 -41.37
C GLU A 767 5.07 6.31 -42.01
N PRO A 768 5.29 6.02 -43.32
CA PRO A 768 6.63 6.07 -43.90
C PRO A 768 7.30 7.44 -43.82
N PHE A 769 6.53 8.53 -43.88
CA PHE A 769 7.04 9.89 -43.68
C PHE A 769 7.61 10.05 -42.28
N TYR A 770 6.82 9.69 -41.26
CA TYR A 770 7.26 9.78 -39.87
C TYR A 770 8.42 8.84 -39.56
N THR A 771 8.42 7.61 -40.11
CA THR A 771 9.54 6.68 -39.94
C THR A 771 10.83 7.27 -40.49
N LYS A 772 10.78 7.87 -41.69
CA LYS A 772 11.95 8.51 -42.30
C LYS A 772 12.44 9.70 -41.48
N GLU A 773 11.54 10.54 -40.99
CA GLU A 773 11.90 11.69 -40.14
C GLU A 773 12.55 11.25 -38.82
N TRP A 774 12.01 10.20 -38.18
CA TRP A 774 12.57 9.64 -36.97
C TRP A 774 13.96 9.05 -37.20
N ILE A 775 14.14 8.21 -38.21
CA ILE A 775 15.43 7.57 -38.51
C ILE A 775 16.49 8.63 -38.86
N THR A 776 16.12 9.65 -39.63
CA THR A 776 17.07 10.65 -40.15
C THR A 776 17.47 11.68 -39.09
N ASN A 777 16.49 12.19 -38.34
CA ASN A 777 16.68 13.36 -37.48
C ASN A 777 16.54 13.04 -35.99
N ASN A 778 16.07 11.83 -35.66
CA ASN A 778 15.81 11.39 -34.29
C ASN A 778 14.88 12.33 -33.51
N ASN A 779 14.02 13.05 -34.25
CA ASN A 779 13.03 14.02 -33.79
C ASN A 779 12.14 14.47 -34.97
N PHE A 780 11.05 15.19 -34.72
CA PHE A 780 10.16 15.79 -35.72
C PHE A 780 10.24 17.33 -35.67
N SER A 781 10.24 18.00 -36.83
CA SER A 781 9.98 19.43 -36.90
C SER A 781 8.53 19.73 -36.49
N ALA A 782 8.27 20.90 -35.92
CA ALA A 782 6.91 21.32 -35.58
C ALA A 782 6.06 21.71 -36.80
N VAL A 783 6.69 22.09 -37.92
CA VAL A 783 5.99 22.58 -39.13
C VAL A 783 6.66 22.04 -40.39
N TYR A 784 5.86 21.53 -41.33
CA TYR A 784 6.30 21.00 -42.61
C TYR A 784 5.51 21.56 -43.80
N SER A 785 6.17 21.71 -44.95
CA SER A 785 5.49 21.68 -46.24
C SER A 785 4.73 20.36 -46.43
N LEU A 786 3.71 20.32 -47.29
CA LEU A 786 2.99 19.08 -47.63
C LEU A 786 3.85 18.03 -48.38
N ASP A 787 4.99 18.44 -48.94
CA ASP A 787 6.01 17.55 -49.50
C ASP A 787 6.95 16.93 -48.44
N GLY A 788 6.74 17.25 -47.15
CA GLY A 788 7.55 16.78 -46.03
C GLY A 788 8.79 17.62 -45.73
N THR A 789 9.00 18.75 -46.41
CA THR A 789 10.12 19.65 -46.12
C THR A 789 9.91 20.38 -44.79
N ARG A 790 10.89 20.30 -43.87
CA ARG A 790 10.88 21.04 -42.60
C ARG A 790 10.85 22.55 -42.84
N LYS A 791 9.91 23.26 -42.20
CA LYS A 791 9.82 24.73 -42.24
C LYS A 791 10.45 25.40 -41.04
N VAL A 792 10.52 24.69 -39.91
CA VAL A 792 11.14 25.19 -38.68
C VAL A 792 12.19 24.22 -38.16
N PRO A 793 13.26 24.71 -37.49
CA PRO A 793 14.33 23.85 -36.99
C PRO A 793 13.98 23.15 -35.66
N TYR A 794 12.91 23.59 -34.98
CA TYR A 794 12.53 23.11 -33.66
C TYR A 794 11.43 22.04 -33.71
N SER A 795 11.28 21.31 -32.61
CA SER A 795 10.23 20.31 -32.36
C SER A 795 9.32 20.80 -31.24
N ASN A 796 8.04 20.44 -31.28
CA ASN A 796 7.08 20.76 -30.24
C ASN A 796 6.29 19.50 -29.82
N ILE A 797 6.05 19.35 -28.52
CA ILE A 797 5.38 18.16 -27.95
C ILE A 797 3.94 17.98 -28.48
N SER A 798 3.20 19.06 -28.70
CA SER A 798 1.85 19.00 -29.28
C SER A 798 1.89 18.39 -30.68
N THR A 799 2.69 18.95 -31.59
CA THR A 799 2.83 18.44 -32.96
C THR A 799 3.40 17.02 -33.02
N ASN A 800 4.23 16.62 -32.04
CA ASN A 800 4.74 15.25 -31.94
C ASN A 800 3.65 14.21 -31.64
N VAL A 801 2.50 14.63 -31.09
CA VAL A 801 1.34 13.75 -30.90
C VAL A 801 0.86 13.18 -32.22
N GLY A 802 1.02 13.91 -33.33
CA GLY A 802 0.67 13.40 -34.65
C GLY A 802 1.45 12.13 -34.99
N ALA A 803 2.78 12.16 -34.80
CA ALA A 803 3.64 11.00 -35.00
C ALA A 803 3.34 9.88 -34.01
N LEU A 804 3.18 10.20 -32.72
CA LEU A 804 2.84 9.23 -31.68
C LEU A 804 1.53 8.51 -32.00
N SER A 805 0.50 9.22 -32.45
CA SER A 805 -0.80 8.66 -32.81
C SER A 805 -0.71 7.67 -33.96
N VAL A 806 0.08 7.99 -35.00
CA VAL A 806 0.33 7.07 -36.12
C VAL A 806 0.99 5.78 -35.60
N PHE A 807 2.09 5.90 -34.85
CA PHE A 807 2.84 4.72 -34.41
C PHE A 807 2.12 3.89 -33.33
N THR A 808 1.30 4.50 -32.48
CA THR A 808 0.46 3.74 -31.53
C THR A 808 -0.40 2.71 -32.25
N ILE A 809 -0.88 3.04 -33.45
CA ILE A 809 -1.69 2.17 -34.29
C ILE A 809 -0.83 1.23 -35.16
N THR A 810 0.25 1.73 -35.76
CA THR A 810 0.97 0.99 -36.81
C THR A 810 2.25 0.29 -36.35
N ASN A 811 2.95 0.84 -35.35
CA ASN A 811 4.24 0.34 -34.88
C ASN A 811 4.48 0.64 -33.39
N LYS A 812 4.01 -0.26 -32.53
CA LYS A 812 4.10 -0.11 -31.06
C LYS A 812 5.54 0.08 -30.54
N THR A 813 6.54 -0.54 -31.17
CA THR A 813 7.94 -0.40 -30.75
C THR A 813 8.44 1.02 -30.94
N LEU A 814 8.18 1.62 -32.11
CA LEU A 814 8.52 3.02 -32.35
C LEU A 814 7.67 3.97 -31.50
N ALA A 815 6.40 3.65 -31.25
CA ALA A 815 5.54 4.44 -30.36
C ALA A 815 6.14 4.54 -28.96
N THR A 816 6.57 3.43 -28.36
CA THR A 816 7.24 3.41 -27.05
C THR A 816 8.55 4.18 -27.07
N GLU A 817 9.38 4.03 -28.12
CA GLU A 817 10.64 4.77 -28.23
C GLU A 817 10.41 6.29 -28.28
N ILE A 818 9.44 6.72 -29.08
CA ILE A 818 9.05 8.13 -29.24
C ILE A 818 8.44 8.68 -27.95
N PHE A 819 7.53 7.93 -27.33
CA PHE A 819 6.91 8.32 -26.07
C PHE A 819 7.95 8.54 -24.98
N ASN A 820 8.82 7.55 -24.75
CA ASN A 820 9.85 7.64 -23.72
C ASN A 820 10.79 8.82 -23.96
N LYS A 821 11.16 9.06 -25.23
CA LYS A 821 12.14 10.08 -25.58
C LYS A 821 11.57 11.50 -25.64
N LEU A 822 10.37 11.70 -26.17
CA LEU A 822 9.80 13.02 -26.45
C LEU A 822 8.73 13.46 -25.45
N PHE A 823 8.14 12.53 -24.69
CA PHE A 823 7.06 12.79 -23.74
C PHE A 823 7.49 12.46 -22.30
N GLU A 824 7.85 11.21 -22.01
CA GLU A 824 8.17 10.76 -20.64
C GLU A 824 9.36 11.53 -20.04
N LYS A 825 10.45 11.66 -20.80
CA LYS A 825 11.65 12.39 -20.35
C LYS A 825 11.39 13.87 -20.03
N GLU A 826 10.36 14.44 -20.66
CA GLU A 826 9.99 15.85 -20.51
C GLU A 826 8.92 16.06 -19.43
N TYR A 827 8.40 14.97 -18.84
CA TYR A 827 7.40 14.99 -17.79
C TYR A 827 8.03 15.12 -16.40
N ASN A 828 7.53 16.08 -15.61
CA ASN A 828 7.92 16.21 -14.22
C ASN A 828 6.96 15.42 -13.32
N TYR A 829 7.37 14.22 -12.89
CA TYR A 829 6.57 13.36 -12.00
C TYR A 829 6.34 13.91 -10.59
N ASP A 830 7.04 14.95 -10.16
CA ASP A 830 6.82 15.57 -8.85
C ASP A 830 5.79 16.71 -8.92
N LEU A 831 5.67 17.37 -10.08
CA LEU A 831 4.84 18.58 -10.27
C LEU A 831 3.69 18.39 -11.26
N GLY A 832 3.69 17.32 -12.05
CA GLY A 832 2.57 16.96 -12.92
C GLY A 832 2.49 17.73 -14.25
N TYR A 833 3.59 18.23 -14.82
CA TYR A 833 3.55 18.96 -16.09
C TYR A 833 4.68 18.56 -17.04
N TRP A 834 4.49 18.83 -18.34
CA TRP A 834 5.50 18.66 -19.38
C TRP A 834 6.21 19.98 -19.70
N LYS A 835 7.53 19.99 -19.90
CA LYS A 835 8.29 21.16 -20.38
C LYS A 835 7.92 22.50 -19.72
N ASP A 836 7.35 23.44 -20.47
CA ASP A 836 6.90 24.73 -19.97
C ASP A 836 5.50 24.60 -19.37
N LYS A 837 5.46 24.72 -18.04
CA LYS A 837 4.26 24.66 -17.23
C LYS A 837 3.18 25.68 -17.62
N ASN A 838 3.55 26.77 -18.30
CA ASN A 838 2.61 27.81 -18.73
C ASN A 838 2.10 27.63 -20.17
N ASN A 839 2.69 26.70 -20.94
CA ASN A 839 2.22 26.43 -22.29
C ASN A 839 0.98 25.53 -22.26
N TYR A 840 -0.18 26.18 -22.18
CA TYR A 840 -1.50 25.58 -22.13
C TYR A 840 -1.73 24.51 -23.22
N TYR A 841 -1.35 24.82 -24.46
CA TYR A 841 -1.62 23.97 -25.61
C TYR A 841 -0.78 22.69 -25.56
N ASP A 842 0.50 22.83 -25.22
CA ASP A 842 1.42 21.69 -25.05
C ASP A 842 0.96 20.77 -23.91
N GLN A 843 0.44 21.31 -22.80
CA GLN A 843 -0.06 20.48 -21.69
C GLN A 843 -1.26 19.62 -22.09
N ASN A 844 -2.21 20.16 -22.86
CA ASN A 844 -3.38 19.38 -23.29
C ASN A 844 -2.98 18.29 -24.27
N TRP A 845 -2.19 18.63 -25.28
CA TRP A 845 -1.81 17.65 -26.31
C TRP A 845 -0.84 16.60 -25.79
N ALA A 846 0.06 16.94 -24.85
CA ALA A 846 0.84 15.94 -24.14
C ALA A 846 -0.06 14.96 -23.35
N TRP A 847 -1.11 15.48 -22.70
CA TRP A 847 -2.10 14.63 -22.01
C TRP A 847 -2.88 13.74 -22.98
N PHE A 848 -3.41 14.27 -24.08
CA PHE A 848 -4.15 13.48 -25.08
C PHE A 848 -3.26 12.45 -25.77
N GLY A 849 -2.00 12.79 -26.05
CA GLY A 849 -1.02 11.88 -26.60
C GLY A 849 -0.67 10.74 -25.64
N LEU A 850 -0.44 11.06 -24.36
CA LEU A 850 -0.24 10.07 -23.29
C LEU A 850 -1.48 9.16 -23.18
N ALA A 851 -2.67 9.73 -23.07
CA ALA A 851 -3.91 8.96 -22.89
C ALA A 851 -4.20 8.05 -24.09
N LEU A 852 -3.90 8.49 -25.32
CA LEU A 852 -4.00 7.64 -26.51
C LEU A 852 -2.98 6.50 -26.48
N TYR A 853 -1.72 6.80 -26.18
CA TYR A 853 -0.63 5.82 -26.13
C TYR A 853 -0.86 4.74 -25.06
N SER A 854 -1.39 5.14 -23.90
CA SER A 854 -1.64 4.27 -22.76
C SER A 854 -3.03 3.63 -22.73
N ASP A 855 -3.80 3.72 -23.83
CA ASP A 855 -5.16 3.15 -23.92
C ASP A 855 -6.14 3.66 -22.84
N ASN A 856 -5.97 4.93 -22.44
CA ASN A 856 -6.78 5.62 -21.43
C ASN A 856 -7.82 6.59 -22.04
N LEU A 857 -8.21 6.37 -23.30
CA LEU A 857 -9.27 7.11 -23.99
C LEU A 857 -10.43 6.18 -24.38
N PRO A 858 -11.14 5.56 -23.41
CA PRO A 858 -12.25 4.66 -23.73
C PRO A 858 -13.39 5.41 -24.43
N ASN A 859 -14.05 4.72 -25.35
CA ASN A 859 -15.36 5.15 -25.86
C ASN A 859 -16.40 5.00 -24.75
N LEU A 860 -16.80 6.12 -24.14
CA LEU A 860 -17.77 6.09 -23.03
C LEU A 860 -19.23 5.97 -23.53
N TRP A 861 -19.47 6.03 -24.85
CA TRP A 861 -20.80 5.84 -25.41
C TRP A 861 -21.24 4.37 -25.45
N GLU A 862 -20.28 3.45 -25.61
CA GLU A 862 -20.53 2.01 -25.67
C GLU A 862 -20.93 1.40 -24.32
N LYS A 863 -21.80 0.38 -24.36
CA LYS A 863 -22.23 -0.34 -23.16
C LYS A 863 -21.11 -1.27 -22.69
N GLY A 864 -20.38 -0.90 -21.63
CA GLY A 864 -19.44 -1.82 -20.98
C GLY A 864 -18.38 -1.18 -20.08
N ASN A 865 -18.05 0.10 -20.27
CA ASN A 865 -16.98 0.76 -19.54
C ASN A 865 -17.56 1.56 -18.36
N LYS A 866 -17.77 0.87 -17.22
CA LYS A 866 -17.94 1.52 -15.91
C LYS A 866 -16.61 1.64 -15.21
#